data_AF-A0A812PPU5-F1
#
_entry.id   AF-A0A812PPU5-F1
#
_cell.length_a   1.000
_cell.length_b   1.000
_cell.length_c   1.000
_cell.angle_alpha   90.00
_cell.angle_beta   90.00
_cell.angle_gamma   90.00
#
_symmetry.space_group_name_H-M   'P 1'
#
loop_
_entity.id
_entity.type
_entity.pdbx_description
1 polymer ?
#
loop_
_entity_poly.entity_id
_entity_poly.type
_entity_poly.pdbx_seq_one_letter_code
_entity_poly.pdbx_strand_id
1 'polypeptide(L)'
;MTDGGRLRDPQSRWGGIMRDITSTNFEQQNIEFIQFWVLSPFTPNGDDPTPTRGGDIYINLGSVSEDILRDGQQAIENSVPVNGDLSKLDSTIWGYASDVRPPVIAFDNDPAARTQQDIGYDLLTDAQEAAWSYDTTYGNYLQRIANNLGAASQAYKLAENDPAADNFQYYRGSDLDQASADVLERYKNFNNPQGNSDPTTVDGVTAFATNVPDIEDINRDQTLSKTETYFQYRISMRPQDLNEVGQNYITDIRDVPVSDQAEQPDGLKRNARWIQFKIPVFNPDKKVGPIGDFRSIRFIRMFMKDFPEPVVVRFARMEFVRGEWRRYRFSLDGTRDRLSQDDQENTTFEVNAVNIEQNGSREPALSLRILNLEDGDARAVFRNIDFDMRLYKRLRMFTHVESAGPTDDLQDGDLTVFIRLGADYDQNYYEYQIPMEVTPWGTSAEEREVIWPAANELNFALDILRDVKLERNRAYRQSGQVISDPYTVNRSGGEVTVVGQPNLGNVRTILIGVRNPKRRLLTDADDGMAKNAEVWINELRLTDFDQQGGWAANARVAAKLADFANVSVSGRTSSVGFGSLDQSVSEFQQEEVYAYDLQSSFELGKFFNKDIGLRIPMFYGTSEQWINPRFNPLDPDVEFDRAVDNLETEGQRDSLRQASQDYTRRRSLNFTNVRKERTGKRAQETPQVYDIENFSATYSFNE
;
A
#
# COMPACT_ATOMS: atom_id res chain seq x y z
N MET A 1 18.16 36.56 -26.20
CA MET A 1 17.59 37.46 -25.17
C MET A 1 17.08 38.72 -25.84
N THR A 2 16.02 39.35 -25.31
CA THR A 2 15.55 40.70 -25.70
C THR A 2 16.35 41.77 -24.97
N ASP A 3 16.31 43.03 -25.39
CA ASP A 3 17.00 44.14 -24.71
C ASP A 3 16.61 44.28 -23.22
N GLY A 4 15.39 43.89 -22.86
CA GLY A 4 14.87 43.86 -21.49
C GLY A 4 15.21 42.60 -20.67
N GLY A 5 16.14 41.76 -21.12
CA GLY A 5 16.60 40.57 -20.36
C GLY A 5 15.74 39.31 -20.49
N ARG A 6 14.64 39.33 -21.25
CA ARG A 6 13.75 38.17 -21.44
C ARG A 6 14.22 37.22 -22.54
N LEU A 7 13.74 35.98 -22.51
CA LEU A 7 13.96 35.00 -23.56
C LEU A 7 13.20 35.38 -24.85
N ARG A 8 13.82 35.20 -26.02
CA ARG A 8 13.16 35.41 -27.33
C ARG A 8 12.23 34.25 -27.70
N ASP A 9 12.61 33.05 -27.28
CA ASP A 9 11.86 31.81 -27.46
C ASP A 9 11.82 31.09 -26.10
N PRO A 10 10.89 31.47 -25.20
CA PRO A 10 10.78 30.84 -23.89
C PRO A 10 10.38 29.37 -23.96
N GLN A 11 9.67 28.94 -25.03
CA GLN A 11 9.19 27.57 -25.18
C GLN A 11 10.33 26.57 -25.38
N SER A 12 11.44 27.02 -25.98
CA SER A 12 12.67 26.21 -26.12
C SER A 12 13.36 25.88 -24.79
N ARG A 13 13.00 26.53 -23.68
CA ARG A 13 13.61 26.35 -22.36
C ARG A 13 12.77 25.46 -21.47
N TRP A 14 13.42 24.91 -20.46
CA TRP A 14 12.79 24.13 -19.42
C TRP A 14 13.33 24.56 -18.06
N GLY A 15 12.55 24.31 -17.01
CA GLY A 15 12.98 24.45 -15.62
C GLY A 15 12.48 23.24 -14.85
N GLY A 16 13.30 22.69 -13.95
CA GLY A 16 12.97 21.45 -13.28
C GLY A 16 13.55 21.35 -11.87
N ILE A 17 12.96 20.45 -11.12
CA ILE A 17 13.33 20.10 -9.76
C ILE A 17 13.44 18.59 -9.67
N MET A 18 14.32 18.09 -8.81
CA MET A 18 14.46 16.66 -8.58
C MET A 18 14.69 16.35 -7.11
N ARG A 19 14.38 15.11 -6.74
CA ARG A 19 14.46 14.61 -5.37
C ARG A 19 14.82 13.14 -5.38
N ASP A 20 15.53 12.70 -4.35
CA ASP A 20 15.72 11.30 -4.04
C ASP A 20 14.40 10.61 -3.61
N ILE A 21 14.33 9.32 -3.87
CA ILE A 21 13.26 8.44 -3.42
C ILE A 21 13.88 7.43 -2.45
N THR A 22 13.44 7.49 -1.19
CA THR A 22 13.94 6.61 -0.12
C THR A 22 13.51 5.15 -0.30
N SER A 23 12.31 4.93 -0.83
CA SER A 23 11.81 3.60 -1.15
C SER A 23 11.84 3.34 -2.64
N THR A 24 12.84 2.60 -3.09
CA THR A 24 13.11 2.44 -4.52
C THR A 24 12.32 1.31 -5.20
N ASN A 25 11.84 0.31 -4.44
CA ASN A 25 11.12 -0.83 -5.00
C ASN A 25 9.60 -0.59 -5.04
N PHE A 26 9.14 0.06 -6.10
CA PHE A 26 7.74 0.42 -6.27
C PHE A 26 6.84 -0.81 -6.46
N GLU A 27 7.35 -1.87 -7.08
CA GLU A 27 6.61 -3.13 -7.24
C GLU A 27 6.31 -3.78 -5.89
N GLN A 28 7.31 -3.92 -5.02
CA GLN A 28 7.14 -4.50 -3.70
C GLN A 28 6.20 -3.65 -2.83
N GLN A 29 6.33 -2.33 -2.94
CA GLN A 29 5.50 -1.38 -2.18
C GLN A 29 4.11 -1.15 -2.76
N ASN A 30 3.83 -1.72 -3.93
CA ASN A 30 2.61 -1.49 -4.68
C ASN A 30 2.29 -0.01 -4.93
N ILE A 31 3.32 0.78 -5.25
CA ILE A 31 3.13 2.18 -5.67
C ILE A 31 2.62 2.14 -7.10
N GLU A 32 1.34 2.44 -7.28
CA GLU A 32 0.67 2.36 -8.59
C GLU A 32 0.51 3.73 -9.24
N PHE A 33 0.38 4.80 -8.45
CA PHE A 33 0.12 6.13 -8.99
C PHE A 33 1.00 7.21 -8.39
N ILE A 34 1.34 8.20 -9.22
CA ILE A 34 1.63 9.55 -8.74
C ILE A 34 0.32 10.32 -8.74
N GLN A 35 -0.08 10.87 -7.60
CA GLN A 35 -1.31 11.63 -7.49
C GLN A 35 -1.03 13.04 -6.98
N PHE A 36 -1.71 14.02 -7.57
CA PHE A 36 -1.70 15.38 -7.05
C PHE A 36 -2.89 16.21 -7.49
N TRP A 37 -3.15 17.27 -6.73
CA TRP A 37 -4.12 18.30 -7.06
C TRP A 37 -3.42 19.57 -7.51
N VAL A 38 -3.80 20.10 -8.65
CA VAL A 38 -3.32 21.37 -9.19
C VAL A 38 -4.44 22.41 -9.15
N LEU A 39 -4.14 23.60 -8.64
CA LEU A 39 -4.99 24.77 -8.86
C LEU A 39 -4.77 25.24 -10.30
N SER A 40 -5.82 25.24 -11.10
CA SER A 40 -5.75 25.66 -12.51
C SER A 40 -5.23 27.10 -12.61
N PRO A 41 -4.08 27.32 -13.28
CA PRO A 41 -3.50 28.65 -13.42
C PRO A 41 -4.28 29.53 -14.41
N PHE A 42 -5.26 28.96 -15.11
CA PHE A 42 -6.04 29.62 -16.16
C PHE A 42 -7.40 30.14 -15.65
N THR A 43 -7.62 30.12 -14.33
CA THR A 43 -8.87 30.56 -13.71
C THR A 43 -8.85 32.09 -13.54
N PRO A 44 -9.71 32.86 -14.22
CA PRO A 44 -9.70 34.31 -14.13
C PRO A 44 -10.17 34.78 -12.75
N ASN A 45 -9.45 35.73 -12.16
CA ASN A 45 -9.73 36.30 -10.84
C ASN A 45 -9.59 37.84 -10.88
N GLY A 46 -10.62 38.52 -11.38
CA GLY A 46 -10.62 39.98 -11.50
C GLY A 46 -9.53 40.48 -12.45
N ASP A 47 -8.70 41.41 -11.97
CA ASP A 47 -7.61 42.03 -12.73
C ASP A 47 -6.28 41.24 -12.64
N ASP A 48 -6.25 40.09 -11.95
CA ASP A 48 -5.06 39.26 -11.82
C ASP A 48 -4.60 38.75 -13.21
N PRO A 49 -3.32 38.95 -13.61
CA PRO A 49 -2.79 38.48 -14.89
C PRO A 49 -2.99 36.96 -15.04
N THR A 50 -3.88 36.56 -15.94
CA THR A 50 -4.20 35.15 -16.16
C THR A 50 -3.58 34.70 -17.50
N PRO A 51 -2.67 33.72 -17.50
CA PRO A 51 -2.12 33.20 -18.76
C PRO A 51 -3.24 32.60 -19.60
N THR A 52 -3.09 32.64 -20.92
CA THR A 52 -4.09 32.09 -21.87
C THR A 52 -3.58 30.87 -22.61
N ARG A 53 -2.29 30.57 -22.48
CA ARG A 53 -1.60 29.45 -23.14
C ARG A 53 -0.80 28.66 -22.12
N GLY A 54 -0.72 27.35 -22.34
CA GLY A 54 0.04 26.43 -21.51
C GLY A 54 1.14 25.70 -22.27
N GLY A 55 1.98 25.00 -21.51
CA GLY A 55 3.01 24.09 -21.98
C GLY A 55 2.77 22.68 -21.45
N ASP A 56 3.85 21.98 -21.12
CA ASP A 56 3.82 20.60 -20.65
C ASP A 56 4.63 20.46 -19.35
N ILE A 57 4.10 19.67 -18.40
CA ILE A 57 4.82 19.19 -17.23
C ILE A 57 5.28 17.76 -17.53
N TYR A 58 6.52 17.45 -17.22
CA TYR A 58 7.09 16.13 -17.34
C TYR A 58 7.51 15.63 -15.98
N ILE A 59 7.25 14.36 -15.71
CA ILE A 59 7.75 13.65 -14.54
C ILE A 59 8.60 12.49 -15.01
N ASN A 60 9.82 12.40 -14.49
CA ASN A 60 10.73 11.30 -14.73
C ASN A 60 10.88 10.47 -13.45
N LEU A 61 10.76 9.16 -13.54
CA LEU A 61 10.98 8.20 -12.44
C LEU A 61 12.06 7.20 -12.82
N GLY A 62 13.13 7.11 -12.03
CA GLY A 62 14.19 6.13 -12.25
C GLY A 62 15.53 6.57 -11.68
N SER A 63 16.60 6.33 -12.42
CA SER A 63 17.91 6.92 -12.20
C SER A 63 18.01 8.20 -13.03
N VAL A 64 18.05 9.34 -12.35
CA VAL A 64 18.27 10.64 -12.96
C VAL A 64 19.68 11.11 -12.61
N SER A 65 20.30 11.87 -13.51
CA SER A 65 21.64 12.37 -13.27
C SER A 65 21.62 13.51 -12.26
N GLU A 66 22.56 13.46 -11.32
CA GLU A 66 22.82 14.48 -10.30
C GLU A 66 23.85 15.54 -10.76
N ASP A 67 24.47 15.31 -11.92
CA ASP A 67 25.35 16.24 -12.66
C ASP A 67 24.49 17.36 -13.28
N ILE A 68 24.25 18.43 -12.49
CA ILE A 68 23.45 19.60 -12.84
C ILE A 68 24.22 20.43 -13.87
N LEU A 69 25.46 20.79 -13.52
CA LEU A 69 26.43 21.40 -14.43
C LEU A 69 27.12 20.28 -15.20
N ARG A 70 26.77 20.12 -16.48
CA ARG A 70 27.18 18.98 -17.31
C ARG A 70 28.66 19.02 -17.68
N ASP A 71 29.54 18.75 -16.73
CA ASP A 71 30.98 18.60 -16.91
C ASP A 71 31.52 17.28 -16.34
N GLY A 72 30.68 16.54 -15.59
CA GLY A 72 31.04 15.27 -15.01
C GLY A 72 31.95 15.38 -13.80
N GLN A 73 32.11 16.56 -13.22
CA GLN A 73 32.75 16.76 -11.93
C GLN A 73 31.68 17.05 -10.88
N GLN A 74 31.92 16.64 -9.64
CA GLN A 74 30.97 16.91 -8.58
C GLN A 74 31.22 18.31 -8.02
N ALA A 75 30.26 19.21 -8.18
CA ALA A 75 30.29 20.48 -7.46
C ALA A 75 30.13 20.25 -5.95
N ILE A 76 31.05 20.84 -5.17
CA ILE A 76 31.05 20.80 -3.71
C ILE A 76 31.55 22.13 -3.18
N GLU A 77 30.66 22.96 -2.66
CA GLU A 77 30.99 24.29 -2.14
C GLU A 77 32.10 24.28 -1.07
N ASN A 78 32.00 23.38 -0.08
CA ASN A 78 33.02 23.29 0.99
C ASN A 78 34.33 22.61 0.57
N SER A 79 34.49 22.29 -0.71
CA SER A 79 35.78 21.89 -1.29
C SER A 79 36.66 23.09 -1.63
N VAL A 80 36.08 24.29 -1.77
CA VAL A 80 36.82 25.53 -1.96
C VAL A 80 37.64 25.81 -0.70
N PRO A 81 38.97 26.01 -0.81
CA PRO A 81 39.81 26.28 0.36
C PRO A 81 39.34 27.53 1.13
N VAL A 82 39.34 27.46 2.46
CA VAL A 82 38.88 28.55 3.36
C VAL A 82 39.62 29.88 3.17
N ASN A 83 40.81 29.85 2.56
CA ASN A 83 41.62 31.02 2.25
C ASN A 83 41.41 31.55 0.82
N GLY A 84 40.46 30.99 0.06
CA GLY A 84 40.18 31.35 -1.34
C GLY A 84 41.29 30.96 -2.33
N ASP A 85 42.18 30.04 -1.96
CA ASP A 85 43.29 29.61 -2.83
C ASP A 85 42.80 28.68 -3.95
N LEU A 86 42.46 29.26 -5.09
CA LEU A 86 41.95 28.54 -6.27
C LEU A 86 43.04 27.75 -7.02
N SER A 87 44.32 27.88 -6.67
CA SER A 87 45.41 27.17 -7.37
C SER A 87 45.35 25.64 -7.24
N LYS A 88 44.49 25.16 -6.35
CA LYS A 88 44.26 23.74 -6.05
C LYS A 88 42.98 23.18 -6.67
N LEU A 89 42.21 24.03 -7.34
CA LEU A 89 40.99 23.64 -8.06
C LEU A 89 41.31 23.48 -9.55
N ASP A 90 40.61 22.58 -10.21
CA ASP A 90 40.58 22.47 -11.67
C ASP A 90 39.48 23.38 -12.23
N SER A 91 39.44 23.54 -13.56
CA SER A 91 38.46 24.37 -14.26
C SER A 91 37.67 23.56 -15.28
N THR A 92 36.37 23.84 -15.36
CA THR A 92 35.43 23.25 -16.32
C THR A 92 34.81 24.33 -17.19
N ILE A 93 33.95 23.94 -18.11
CA ILE A 93 33.22 24.91 -18.94
C ILE A 93 32.29 25.80 -18.10
N TRP A 94 31.86 25.33 -16.93
CA TRP A 94 30.91 26.02 -16.06
C TRP A 94 31.59 26.85 -14.96
N GLY A 95 32.70 26.37 -14.40
CA GLY A 95 33.41 27.09 -13.35
C GLY A 95 34.60 26.32 -12.79
N TYR A 96 34.89 26.48 -11.49
CA TYR A 96 35.90 25.64 -10.84
C TYR A 96 35.32 24.28 -10.44
N ALA A 97 36.19 23.28 -10.34
CA ALA A 97 35.85 21.96 -9.83
C ALA A 97 36.97 21.43 -8.92
N SER A 98 36.61 20.63 -7.92
CA SER A 98 37.57 20.02 -7.02
C SER A 98 37.56 18.50 -7.16
N ASP A 99 38.74 17.91 -7.35
CA ASP A 99 38.93 16.46 -7.24
C ASP A 99 39.03 16.00 -5.77
N VAL A 100 39.07 16.94 -4.82
CA VAL A 100 39.24 16.66 -3.39
C VAL A 100 37.90 16.76 -2.68
N ARG A 101 37.36 15.60 -2.31
CA ARG A 101 36.14 15.52 -1.49
C ARG A 101 36.45 15.73 -0.01
N PRO A 102 35.82 16.72 0.66
CA PRO A 102 35.92 16.86 2.10
C PRO A 102 35.38 15.61 2.83
N PRO A 103 36.01 15.17 3.95
CA PRO A 103 35.51 14.03 4.73
C PRO A 103 34.12 14.26 5.32
N VAL A 104 33.77 15.53 5.56
CA VAL A 104 32.47 15.97 6.10
C VAL A 104 31.96 17.09 5.21
N ILE A 105 30.70 16.98 4.78
CA ILE A 105 30.01 18.04 4.04
C ILE A 105 29.38 19.01 5.06
N ALA A 106 30.14 20.04 5.40
CA ALA A 106 29.75 21.11 6.30
C ALA A 106 30.64 22.32 6.06
N PHE A 107 30.08 23.52 6.22
CA PHE A 107 30.87 24.74 6.26
C PHE A 107 31.76 24.78 7.50
N ASP A 108 32.86 25.53 7.41
CA ASP A 108 33.66 25.89 8.57
C ASP A 108 32.83 26.78 9.55
N ASN A 109 33.25 26.83 10.81
CA ASN A 109 32.67 27.71 11.82
C ASN A 109 33.14 29.17 11.64
N ASP A 110 34.21 29.41 10.89
CA ASP A 110 34.66 30.75 10.53
C ASP A 110 33.72 31.40 9.49
N PRO A 111 33.04 32.52 9.82
CA PRO A 111 32.19 33.23 8.86
C PRO A 111 32.94 33.68 7.60
N ALA A 112 34.24 34.00 7.72
CA ALA A 112 35.05 34.43 6.59
C ALA A 112 35.28 33.30 5.57
N ALA A 113 35.37 32.06 6.06
CA ALA A 113 35.48 30.87 5.20
C ALA A 113 34.18 30.63 4.42
N ARG A 114 33.03 30.80 5.09
CA ARG A 114 31.72 30.59 4.45
C ARG A 114 31.49 31.54 3.27
N THR A 115 31.88 32.81 3.38
CA THR A 115 31.79 33.77 2.27
C THR A 115 32.62 33.36 1.05
N GLN A 116 33.65 32.51 1.22
CA GLN A 116 34.47 31.98 0.12
C GLN A 116 33.95 30.65 -0.44
N GLN A 117 33.04 29.97 0.28
CA GLN A 117 32.57 28.62 -0.05
C GLN A 117 31.11 28.60 -0.53
N ASP A 118 30.26 29.45 0.03
CA ASP A 118 28.83 29.62 -0.31
C ASP A 118 28.68 30.45 -1.59
N ILE A 119 29.12 29.87 -2.70
CA ILE A 119 29.32 30.50 -4.02
C ILE A 119 28.75 29.64 -5.15
N GLY A 120 27.74 28.82 -4.87
CA GLY A 120 27.00 28.11 -5.89
C GLY A 120 27.67 26.85 -6.42
N TYR A 121 27.03 26.25 -7.43
CA TYR A 121 27.51 25.00 -8.03
C TYR A 121 28.71 25.20 -8.97
N ASP A 122 28.92 26.41 -9.49
CA ASP A 122 30.05 26.70 -10.37
C ASP A 122 31.34 27.04 -9.61
N LEU A 123 31.25 27.21 -8.29
CA LEU A 123 32.36 27.56 -7.41
C LEU A 123 33.05 28.86 -7.82
N LEU A 124 32.30 29.81 -8.39
CA LEU A 124 32.77 31.13 -8.78
C LEU A 124 32.04 32.20 -7.96
N THR A 125 32.76 33.26 -7.61
CA THR A 125 32.11 34.51 -7.15
C THR A 125 31.59 35.29 -8.36
N ASP A 126 30.61 36.18 -8.17
CA ASP A 126 30.11 37.11 -9.20
C ASP A 126 31.23 37.79 -10.02
N ALA A 127 32.28 38.23 -9.33
CA ALA A 127 33.42 38.91 -9.95
C ALA A 127 34.23 37.97 -10.88
N GLN A 128 34.31 36.70 -10.52
CA GLN A 128 34.97 35.66 -11.32
C GLN A 128 34.07 35.22 -12.47
N GLU A 129 32.77 35.03 -12.25
CA GLU A 129 31.80 34.71 -13.31
C GLU A 129 31.78 35.77 -14.42
N ALA A 130 31.80 37.05 -14.03
CA ALA A 130 31.85 38.18 -14.96
C ALA A 130 33.09 38.12 -15.88
N ALA A 131 34.18 37.52 -15.40
CA ALA A 131 35.43 37.33 -16.12
C ALA A 131 35.58 35.93 -16.75
N TRP A 132 34.73 34.96 -16.39
CA TRP A 132 34.93 33.55 -16.69
C TRP A 132 34.88 33.26 -18.19
N SER A 133 35.91 32.58 -18.69
CA SER A 133 36.03 32.21 -20.09
C SER A 133 36.83 30.92 -20.22
N TYR A 134 36.13 29.80 -20.36
CA TYR A 134 36.76 28.51 -20.57
C TYR A 134 37.42 28.38 -21.95
N ASP A 135 36.73 28.84 -23.01
CA ASP A 135 37.27 28.84 -24.37
C ASP A 135 37.70 30.25 -24.78
N THR A 136 39.02 30.45 -24.91
CA THR A 136 39.61 31.75 -25.35
C THR A 136 39.20 32.18 -26.76
N THR A 137 38.56 31.30 -27.54
CA THR A 137 38.02 31.60 -28.87
C THR A 137 36.77 32.48 -28.80
N TYR A 138 35.99 32.38 -27.72
CA TYR A 138 34.76 33.14 -27.52
C TYR A 138 34.95 34.19 -26.44
N GLY A 139 34.28 35.34 -26.60
CA GLY A 139 34.19 36.30 -25.49
C GLY A 139 33.41 35.69 -24.32
N ASN A 140 33.70 36.16 -23.11
CA ASN A 140 32.97 35.75 -21.90
C ASN A 140 31.47 36.10 -21.99
N TYR A 141 30.69 35.61 -21.03
CA TYR A 141 29.22 35.76 -21.06
C TYR A 141 28.77 37.23 -21.22
N LEU A 142 29.36 38.15 -20.45
CA LEU A 142 29.04 39.57 -20.53
C LEU A 142 29.45 40.20 -21.87
N GLN A 143 30.63 39.86 -22.40
CA GLN A 143 31.08 40.32 -23.72
C GLN A 143 30.13 39.85 -24.82
N ARG A 144 29.61 38.62 -24.74
CA ARG A 144 28.62 38.12 -25.70
C ARG A 144 27.32 38.92 -25.64
N ILE A 145 26.85 39.32 -24.46
CA ILE A 145 25.67 40.17 -24.34
C ILE A 145 25.96 41.58 -24.88
N ALA A 146 27.09 42.17 -24.50
CA ALA A 146 27.50 43.49 -24.97
C ALA A 146 27.63 43.55 -26.50
N ASN A 147 28.20 42.52 -27.14
CA ASN A 147 28.36 42.46 -28.59
C ASN A 147 27.02 42.32 -29.33
N ASN A 148 26.02 41.68 -28.72
CA ASN A 148 24.72 41.43 -29.35
C ASN A 148 23.66 42.50 -29.06
N LEU A 149 23.67 43.09 -27.85
CA LEU A 149 22.62 44.01 -27.35
C LEU A 149 23.17 45.37 -26.90
N GLY A 150 24.49 45.52 -26.78
CA GLY A 150 25.15 46.70 -26.25
C GLY A 150 25.27 46.70 -24.72
N ALA A 151 26.37 47.26 -24.21
CA ALA A 151 26.64 47.36 -22.76
C ALA A 151 25.66 48.28 -22.01
N ALA A 152 24.93 49.16 -22.73
CA ALA A 152 23.91 50.01 -22.13
C ALA A 152 22.54 49.30 -21.97
N SER A 153 22.37 48.10 -22.54
CA SER A 153 21.10 47.36 -22.49
C SER A 153 20.74 46.93 -21.07
N GLN A 154 19.45 46.85 -20.78
CA GLN A 154 18.99 46.34 -19.48
C GLN A 154 19.42 44.88 -19.26
N ALA A 155 19.42 44.08 -20.34
CA ALA A 155 19.96 42.73 -20.34
C ALA A 155 21.42 42.67 -19.85
N TYR A 156 22.29 43.57 -20.33
CA TYR A 156 23.69 43.61 -19.88
C TYR A 156 23.78 43.98 -18.39
N LYS A 157 23.05 45.00 -17.94
CA LYS A 157 23.05 45.43 -16.53
C LYS A 157 22.55 44.33 -15.58
N LEU A 158 21.52 43.58 -15.99
CA LEU A 158 21.02 42.45 -15.21
C LEU A 158 22.08 41.35 -15.12
N ALA A 159 22.70 40.99 -16.24
CA ALA A 159 23.76 39.99 -16.27
C ALA A 159 25.04 40.44 -15.56
N GLU A 160 25.37 41.74 -15.56
CA GLU A 160 26.54 42.27 -14.85
C GLU A 160 26.37 42.19 -13.33
N ASN A 161 25.14 42.31 -12.83
CA ASN A 161 24.85 42.20 -11.40
C ASN A 161 24.82 40.77 -10.87
N ASP A 162 24.53 39.80 -11.74
CA ASP A 162 24.37 38.38 -11.39
C ASP A 162 24.63 37.52 -12.64
N PRO A 163 25.91 37.29 -13.00
CA PRO A 163 26.26 36.66 -14.27
C PRO A 163 25.77 35.23 -14.43
N ALA A 164 25.85 34.40 -13.39
CA ALA A 164 25.35 33.02 -13.36
C ALA A 164 23.85 32.92 -13.05
N ALA A 165 23.22 34.00 -12.58
CA ALA A 165 21.81 34.06 -12.17
C ALA A 165 21.48 33.16 -10.96
N ASP A 166 22.44 32.98 -10.07
CA ASP A 166 22.43 32.00 -8.98
C ASP A 166 22.58 32.64 -7.59
N ASN A 167 22.51 33.97 -7.51
CA ASN A 167 22.49 34.73 -6.26
C ASN A 167 21.19 34.51 -5.47
N PHE A 168 21.33 34.14 -4.20
CA PHE A 168 20.23 33.97 -3.25
C PHE A 168 19.64 35.30 -2.78
N GLN A 169 18.32 35.32 -2.61
CA GLN A 169 17.62 36.43 -1.94
C GLN A 169 16.64 35.93 -0.89
N TYR A 170 16.83 36.36 0.36
CA TYR A 170 15.91 36.02 1.45
C TYR A 170 14.56 36.71 1.27
N TYR A 171 13.47 35.94 1.32
CA TYR A 171 12.11 36.38 1.01
C TYR A 171 11.55 37.50 1.92
N ARG A 172 12.14 37.71 3.11
CA ARG A 172 11.80 38.81 4.04
C ARG A 172 12.85 39.93 4.08
N GLY A 173 13.74 39.99 3.09
CA GLY A 173 14.74 41.04 2.99
C GLY A 173 14.11 42.43 2.82
N SER A 174 14.72 43.44 3.43
CA SER A 174 14.24 44.83 3.40
C SER A 174 14.22 45.42 1.99
N ASP A 175 15.04 44.94 1.07
CA ASP A 175 15.04 45.36 -0.34
C ASP A 175 13.72 44.97 -1.04
N LEU A 176 13.17 43.79 -0.71
CA LEU A 176 11.87 43.34 -1.21
C LEU A 176 10.72 44.14 -0.60
N ASP A 177 10.87 44.60 0.64
CA ASP A 177 9.89 45.51 1.27
C ASP A 177 9.92 46.89 0.60
N GLN A 178 11.10 47.44 0.32
CA GLN A 178 11.26 48.71 -0.40
C GLN A 178 10.71 48.63 -1.82
N ALA A 179 10.88 47.49 -2.48
CA ALA A 179 10.30 47.20 -3.79
C ALA A 179 8.77 46.96 -3.74
N SER A 180 8.17 46.85 -2.55
CA SER A 180 6.77 46.43 -2.36
C SER A 180 6.47 45.10 -3.05
N ALA A 181 7.44 44.18 -3.01
CA ALA A 181 7.39 42.92 -3.73
C ALA A 181 6.24 42.03 -3.25
N ASP A 182 5.53 41.44 -4.20
CA ASP A 182 4.47 40.48 -3.90
C ASP A 182 5.04 39.13 -3.42
N VAL A 183 4.16 38.20 -3.05
CA VAL A 183 4.59 36.88 -2.54
C VAL A 183 5.40 36.11 -3.59
N LEU A 184 5.03 36.13 -4.86
CA LEU A 184 5.74 35.37 -5.90
C LEU A 184 7.10 36.00 -6.21
N GLU A 185 7.17 37.32 -6.25
CA GLU A 185 8.42 38.07 -6.43
C GLU A 185 9.41 37.78 -5.31
N ARG A 186 8.94 37.69 -4.05
CA ARG A 186 9.78 37.39 -2.89
C ARG A 186 10.45 36.02 -2.93
N TYR A 187 9.83 35.03 -3.58
CA TYR A 187 10.39 33.68 -3.68
C TYR A 187 11.17 33.44 -4.99
N LYS A 188 11.27 34.44 -5.87
CA LYS A 188 11.84 34.26 -7.21
C LYS A 188 13.30 33.80 -7.19
N ASN A 189 14.11 34.33 -6.27
CA ASN A 189 15.54 34.02 -6.12
C ASN A 189 15.83 33.27 -4.80
N PHE A 190 14.81 32.68 -4.16
CA PHE A 190 14.99 32.02 -2.85
C PHE A 190 15.68 30.65 -2.95
N ASN A 191 15.59 29.98 -4.10
CA ASN A 191 16.18 28.64 -4.29
C ASN A 191 17.58 28.67 -4.93
N ASN A 192 18.12 29.87 -5.11
CA ASN A 192 19.43 30.09 -5.72
C ASN A 192 20.55 29.72 -4.73
N PRO A 193 21.66 29.12 -5.18
CA PRO A 193 22.66 28.53 -4.30
C PRO A 193 23.65 29.55 -3.69
N GLN A 194 24.15 30.53 -4.45
CA GLN A 194 25.17 31.46 -3.96
C GLN A 194 24.63 32.35 -2.83
N GLY A 195 25.22 32.23 -1.64
CA GLY A 195 24.87 33.01 -0.45
C GLY A 195 23.64 32.49 0.30
N ASN A 196 23.20 31.26 0.02
CA ASN A 196 21.98 30.70 0.60
C ASN A 196 22.15 30.16 2.03
N SER A 197 23.37 30.23 2.56
CA SER A 197 23.79 29.63 3.82
C SER A 197 24.34 30.63 4.85
N ASP A 198 24.19 31.93 4.61
CA ASP A 198 24.60 33.00 5.52
C ASP A 198 23.75 33.03 6.82
N PRO A 199 24.34 32.83 8.01
CA PRO A 199 23.60 32.81 9.28
C PRO A 199 23.15 34.20 9.77
N THR A 200 23.35 35.27 8.99
CA THR A 200 22.85 36.60 9.34
C THR A 200 21.35 36.60 9.62
N THR A 201 20.92 37.45 10.55
CA THR A 201 19.51 37.52 10.96
C THR A 201 18.84 38.77 10.38
N VAL A 202 17.65 38.60 9.82
CA VAL A 202 16.74 39.68 9.44
C VAL A 202 15.55 39.62 10.39
N ASP A 203 15.27 40.72 11.11
CA ASP A 203 14.23 40.80 12.15
C ASP A 203 14.26 39.68 13.20
N GLY A 204 15.47 39.27 13.62
CA GLY A 204 15.67 38.22 14.62
C GLY A 204 15.41 36.79 14.12
N VAL A 205 15.19 36.61 12.82
CA VAL A 205 15.10 35.29 12.16
C VAL A 205 16.30 35.11 11.25
N THR A 206 16.90 33.91 11.27
CA THR A 206 18.02 33.59 10.38
C THR A 206 17.60 33.62 8.91
N ALA A 207 18.39 34.30 8.09
CA ALA A 207 18.06 34.67 6.72
C ALA A 207 18.69 33.74 5.67
N PHE A 208 18.83 32.45 5.97
CA PHE A 208 19.34 31.43 5.04
C PHE A 208 18.26 30.43 4.61
N ALA A 209 18.47 29.77 3.48
CA ALA A 209 17.65 28.64 3.02
C ALA A 209 18.16 27.30 3.57
N THR A 210 19.48 27.12 3.62
CA THR A 210 20.14 25.92 4.12
C THR A 210 21.34 26.28 5.01
N ASN A 211 21.83 25.33 5.79
CA ASN A 211 23.07 25.50 6.57
C ASN A 211 24.13 24.47 6.18
N VAL A 212 23.86 23.69 5.13
CA VAL A 212 24.76 22.71 4.55
C VAL A 212 25.22 23.20 3.17
N PRO A 213 26.48 22.95 2.79
CA PRO A 213 26.99 23.28 1.46
C PRO A 213 26.15 22.64 0.36
N ASP A 214 25.97 23.37 -0.73
CA ASP A 214 25.36 22.84 -1.95
C ASP A 214 26.34 21.88 -2.65
N ILE A 215 25.83 20.69 -2.96
CA ILE A 215 26.58 19.62 -3.60
C ILE A 215 25.75 18.91 -4.67
N GLU A 216 26.39 18.43 -5.73
CA GLU A 216 25.79 17.54 -6.73
C GLU A 216 25.77 16.08 -6.22
N ASP A 217 25.01 15.86 -5.14
CA ASP A 217 24.75 14.55 -4.51
C ASP A 217 23.45 14.65 -3.70
N ILE A 218 22.34 14.45 -4.40
CA ILE A 218 20.99 14.65 -3.88
C ILE A 218 20.66 13.54 -2.89
N ASN A 219 21.02 12.29 -3.21
CA ASN A 219 20.72 11.13 -2.37
C ASN A 219 21.71 10.92 -1.20
N ARG A 220 22.79 11.71 -1.15
CA ARG A 220 23.85 11.68 -0.13
C ARG A 220 24.61 10.36 -0.06
N ASP A 221 24.75 9.67 -1.19
CA ASP A 221 25.49 8.41 -1.31
C ASP A 221 26.99 8.60 -1.53
N GLN A 222 27.44 9.85 -1.52
CA GLN A 222 28.83 10.28 -1.69
C GLN A 222 29.40 10.11 -3.09
N THR A 223 28.56 9.81 -4.07
CA THR A 223 28.96 9.67 -5.46
C THR A 223 28.14 10.59 -6.36
N LEU A 224 28.69 10.90 -7.54
CA LEU A 224 27.97 11.63 -8.57
C LEU A 224 27.31 10.66 -9.55
N SER A 225 25.98 10.55 -9.53
CA SER A 225 25.26 9.82 -10.57
C SER A 225 25.22 10.61 -11.88
N LYS A 226 25.87 10.10 -12.92
CA LYS A 226 25.83 10.67 -14.30
C LYS A 226 24.78 10.01 -15.19
N THR A 227 24.00 9.08 -14.63
CA THR A 227 23.18 8.17 -15.43
C THR A 227 21.78 8.74 -15.65
N GLU A 228 21.29 8.66 -16.89
CA GLU A 228 19.90 8.98 -17.26
C GLU A 228 19.19 7.70 -17.73
N THR A 229 18.56 7.00 -16.79
CA THR A 229 17.73 5.80 -17.03
C THR A 229 16.41 5.92 -16.29
N TYR A 230 15.35 6.32 -16.99
CA TYR A 230 14.07 6.63 -16.35
C TYR A 230 12.87 6.39 -17.26
N PHE A 231 11.73 6.23 -16.63
CA PHE A 231 10.40 6.32 -17.20
C PHE A 231 9.93 7.77 -17.18
N GLN A 232 9.24 8.22 -18.22
CA GLN A 232 8.78 9.59 -18.37
C GLN A 232 7.27 9.62 -18.64
N TYR A 233 6.60 10.56 -17.96
CA TYR A 233 5.18 10.86 -18.09
C TYR A 233 5.03 12.34 -18.47
N ARG A 234 4.17 12.63 -19.44
CA ARG A 234 3.89 13.97 -19.96
C ARG A 234 2.46 14.35 -19.61
N ILE A 235 2.32 15.49 -18.98
CA ILE A 235 1.04 16.07 -18.59
C ILE A 235 0.88 17.38 -19.34
N SER A 236 -0.16 17.50 -20.13
CA SER A 236 -0.43 18.74 -20.82
C SER A 236 -1.08 19.75 -19.89
N MET A 237 -0.56 20.97 -19.88
CA MET A 237 -1.13 22.07 -19.11
C MET A 237 -1.77 23.10 -20.03
N ARG A 238 -2.19 22.72 -21.24
CA ARG A 238 -2.88 23.63 -22.16
C ARG A 238 -4.36 23.72 -21.76
N PRO A 239 -5.00 24.90 -21.75
CA PRO A 239 -6.37 25.04 -21.26
C PRO A 239 -7.38 24.07 -21.89
N GLN A 240 -7.24 23.74 -23.18
CA GLN A 240 -8.13 22.81 -23.86
C GLN A 240 -8.02 21.36 -23.34
N ASP A 241 -6.84 20.94 -22.85
CA ASP A 241 -6.54 19.58 -22.38
C ASP A 241 -6.87 19.38 -20.90
N LEU A 242 -7.53 20.38 -20.27
CA LEU A 242 -7.81 20.45 -18.83
C LEU A 242 -9.31 20.49 -18.51
N ASN A 243 -10.16 20.06 -19.44
CA ASN A 243 -11.62 20.18 -19.32
C ASN A 243 -12.37 18.86 -19.17
N GLU A 244 -11.72 17.73 -19.46
CA GLU A 244 -12.37 16.43 -19.55
C GLU A 244 -11.71 15.43 -18.61
N VAL A 245 -12.51 14.82 -17.72
CA VAL A 245 -12.08 13.70 -16.86
C VAL A 245 -11.85 12.47 -17.74
N GLY A 246 -10.83 11.67 -17.43
CA GLY A 246 -10.45 10.47 -18.18
C GLY A 246 -9.39 10.71 -19.26
N GLN A 247 -9.07 11.97 -19.57
CA GLN A 247 -7.97 12.33 -20.48
C GLN A 247 -6.82 12.97 -19.70
N ASN A 248 -5.61 12.95 -20.26
CA ASN A 248 -4.45 13.67 -19.72
C ASN A 248 -4.18 13.34 -18.22
N TYR A 249 -4.46 12.10 -17.81
CA TYR A 249 -4.41 11.61 -16.43
C TYR A 249 -5.34 12.31 -15.42
N ILE A 250 -6.36 13.04 -15.88
CA ILE A 250 -7.31 13.75 -15.03
C ILE A 250 -8.33 12.76 -14.48
N THR A 251 -8.43 12.67 -13.16
CA THR A 251 -9.45 11.84 -12.48
C THR A 251 -10.61 12.65 -11.92
N ASP A 252 -10.38 13.91 -11.60
CA ASP A 252 -11.42 14.79 -11.08
C ASP A 252 -11.16 16.26 -11.41
N ILE A 253 -12.26 17.02 -11.57
CA ILE A 253 -12.25 18.46 -11.75
C ILE A 253 -13.27 19.05 -10.79
N ARG A 254 -12.81 19.95 -9.92
CA ARG A 254 -13.65 20.63 -8.94
C ARG A 254 -13.60 22.13 -9.17
N ASP A 255 -14.67 22.63 -9.76
CA ASP A 255 -14.94 24.06 -9.87
C ASP A 255 -15.62 24.55 -8.58
N VAL A 256 -14.92 25.41 -7.83
CA VAL A 256 -15.42 25.98 -6.59
C VAL A 256 -15.75 27.46 -6.82
N PRO A 257 -17.04 27.82 -6.89
CA PRO A 257 -17.47 29.18 -7.21
C PRO A 257 -17.14 30.15 -6.07
N VAL A 258 -17.07 31.44 -6.41
CA VAL A 258 -16.84 32.54 -5.44
C VAL A 258 -17.74 32.46 -4.20
N SER A 259 -19.00 32.01 -4.32
CA SER A 259 -19.94 31.92 -3.20
C SER A 259 -19.42 31.03 -2.07
N ASP A 260 -18.75 29.93 -2.44
CA ASP A 260 -18.35 28.85 -1.54
C ASP A 260 -16.92 29.03 -1.03
N GLN A 261 -16.24 30.08 -1.50
CA GLN A 261 -14.88 30.41 -1.13
C GLN A 261 -14.83 31.22 0.16
N ALA A 262 -13.78 30.99 0.93
CA ALA A 262 -13.44 31.84 2.06
C ALA A 262 -12.98 33.23 1.56
N GLU A 263 -13.29 34.25 2.33
CA GLU A 263 -12.77 35.60 2.11
C GLU A 263 -11.25 35.60 2.36
N GLN A 264 -10.49 36.14 1.42
CA GLN A 264 -9.04 36.26 1.53
C GLN A 264 -8.66 37.52 2.34
N PRO A 265 -7.40 37.70 2.78
CA PRO A 265 -7.00 38.83 3.61
C PRO A 265 -7.26 40.23 3.00
N ASP A 266 -7.45 40.31 1.69
CA ASP A 266 -7.82 41.52 0.94
C ASP A 266 -9.33 41.79 0.90
N GLY A 267 -10.14 40.93 1.54
CA GLY A 267 -11.59 41.00 1.56
C GLY A 267 -12.26 40.44 0.31
N LEU A 268 -11.49 39.89 -0.64
CA LEU A 268 -12.01 39.35 -1.89
C LEU A 268 -12.18 37.84 -1.82
N LYS A 269 -13.14 37.34 -2.60
CA LYS A 269 -13.32 35.92 -2.88
C LYS A 269 -12.92 35.65 -4.32
N ARG A 270 -12.14 34.60 -4.55
CA ARG A 270 -11.58 34.23 -5.86
C ARG A 270 -12.13 32.88 -6.32
N ASN A 271 -12.38 32.72 -7.61
CA ASN A 271 -12.69 31.42 -8.21
C ASN A 271 -11.50 30.46 -8.06
N ALA A 272 -11.78 29.18 -7.84
CA ALA A 272 -10.78 28.14 -7.88
C ALA A 272 -11.29 26.94 -8.68
N ARG A 273 -10.53 26.53 -9.69
CA ARG A 273 -10.67 25.23 -10.34
C ARG A 273 -9.54 24.32 -9.87
N TRP A 274 -9.88 23.26 -9.17
CA TRP A 274 -8.94 22.23 -8.75
C TRP A 274 -9.01 21.04 -9.70
N ILE A 275 -7.86 20.58 -10.19
CA ILE A 275 -7.77 19.45 -11.12
C ILE A 275 -6.93 18.37 -10.44
N GLN A 276 -7.49 17.17 -10.32
CA GLN A 276 -6.78 16.02 -9.80
C GLN A 276 -6.15 15.24 -10.95
N PHE A 277 -4.85 15.02 -10.85
CA PHE A 277 -4.10 14.13 -11.72
C PHE A 277 -3.74 12.86 -10.98
N LYS A 278 -3.87 11.72 -11.67
CA LYS A 278 -3.47 10.40 -11.18
C LYS A 278 -2.77 9.65 -12.30
N ILE A 279 -1.45 9.61 -12.24
CA ILE A 279 -0.59 9.08 -13.30
C ILE A 279 -0.27 7.61 -12.97
N PRO A 280 -0.65 6.64 -13.82
CA PRO A 280 -0.32 5.23 -13.63
C PRO A 280 1.18 5.00 -13.85
N VAL A 281 1.91 4.68 -12.78
CA VAL A 281 3.37 4.54 -12.81
C VAL A 281 3.80 3.43 -13.78
N PHE A 282 3.06 2.34 -13.88
CA PHE A 282 3.44 1.23 -14.75
C PHE A 282 3.18 1.45 -16.26
N ASN A 283 2.57 2.58 -16.65
CA ASN A 283 2.24 2.89 -18.05
C ASN A 283 2.95 4.19 -18.49
N PRO A 284 4.29 4.18 -18.67
CA PRO A 284 5.04 5.37 -19.04
C PRO A 284 4.88 5.74 -20.52
N ASP A 285 4.82 7.05 -20.83
CA ASP A 285 4.78 7.55 -22.20
C ASP A 285 6.08 7.28 -22.96
N LYS A 286 7.20 7.31 -22.23
CA LYS A 286 8.53 7.13 -22.79
C LYS A 286 9.48 6.48 -21.81
N LYS A 287 10.36 5.64 -22.35
CA LYS A 287 11.50 5.04 -21.64
C LYS A 287 12.81 5.60 -22.18
N VAL A 288 13.69 6.04 -21.28
CA VAL A 288 15.03 6.56 -21.61
C VAL A 288 16.08 5.65 -20.98
N GLY A 289 17.03 5.18 -21.78
CA GLY A 289 18.10 4.28 -21.34
C GLY A 289 17.63 2.84 -21.03
N PRO A 290 18.55 1.95 -20.59
CA PRO A 290 18.26 0.55 -20.29
C PRO A 290 17.61 0.32 -18.91
N ILE A 291 16.40 0.85 -18.67
CA ILE A 291 15.62 0.59 -17.44
C ILE A 291 14.58 -0.53 -17.66
N GLY A 292 14.64 -1.63 -16.91
CA GLY A 292 13.78 -2.80 -17.15
C GLY A 292 12.45 -2.79 -16.41
N ASP A 293 12.44 -2.33 -15.17
CA ASP A 293 11.33 -2.49 -14.23
C ASP A 293 11.32 -1.37 -13.18
N PHE A 294 10.37 -1.44 -12.24
CA PHE A 294 10.17 -0.45 -11.18
C PHE A 294 10.73 -0.88 -9.81
N ARG A 295 11.70 -1.81 -9.78
CA ARG A 295 12.30 -2.30 -8.52
C ARG A 295 13.38 -1.37 -7.95
N SER A 296 13.91 -0.46 -8.77
CA SER A 296 15.05 0.40 -8.44
C SER A 296 14.83 1.86 -8.88
N ILE A 297 13.72 2.46 -8.48
CA ILE A 297 13.40 3.88 -8.75
C ILE A 297 14.08 4.78 -7.71
N ARG A 298 15.21 5.40 -8.04
CA ARG A 298 16.04 6.17 -7.09
C ARG A 298 15.69 7.65 -6.99
N PHE A 299 15.16 8.23 -8.06
CA PHE A 299 14.89 9.66 -8.17
C PHE A 299 13.57 9.95 -8.86
N ILE A 300 12.98 11.08 -8.51
CA ILE A 300 11.93 11.75 -9.27
C ILE A 300 12.45 13.10 -9.76
N ARG A 301 12.30 13.40 -11.06
CA ARG A 301 12.55 14.73 -11.63
C ARG A 301 11.28 15.24 -12.28
N MET A 302 10.78 16.39 -11.82
CA MET A 302 9.69 17.10 -12.46
C MET A 302 10.23 18.32 -13.20
N PHE A 303 9.81 18.55 -14.43
CA PHE A 303 10.19 19.76 -15.17
C PHE A 303 9.08 20.28 -16.06
N MET A 304 9.13 21.59 -16.32
CA MET A 304 8.16 22.31 -17.14
C MET A 304 8.85 22.76 -18.43
N LYS A 305 8.20 22.59 -19.58
CA LYS A 305 8.72 22.99 -20.90
C LYS A 305 7.58 23.47 -21.79
N ASP A 306 7.92 24.18 -22.87
CA ASP A 306 6.99 24.60 -23.94
C ASP A 306 5.97 25.66 -23.52
N PHE A 307 6.17 26.31 -22.37
CA PHE A 307 5.36 27.43 -21.90
C PHE A 307 5.72 28.73 -22.64
N PRO A 308 4.78 29.37 -23.33
CA PRO A 308 5.03 30.63 -24.03
C PRO A 308 4.84 31.87 -23.13
N GLU A 309 4.21 31.69 -21.98
CA GLU A 309 3.85 32.72 -21.01
C GLU A 309 4.32 32.30 -19.61
N PRO A 310 4.66 33.25 -18.72
CA PRO A 310 4.89 32.94 -17.31
C PRO A 310 3.66 32.26 -16.70
N VAL A 311 3.88 31.17 -15.97
CA VAL A 311 2.82 30.41 -15.31
C VAL A 311 3.26 30.06 -13.90
N VAL A 312 2.31 30.02 -12.97
CA VAL A 312 2.53 29.49 -11.62
C VAL A 312 1.60 28.31 -11.41
N VAL A 313 2.19 27.12 -11.32
CA VAL A 313 1.45 25.88 -11.03
C VAL A 313 1.55 25.61 -9.54
N ARG A 314 0.39 25.52 -8.87
CA ARG A 314 0.31 25.27 -7.43
C ARG A 314 -0.21 23.87 -7.18
N PHE A 315 0.62 23.03 -6.57
CA PHE A 315 0.26 21.69 -6.14
C PHE A 315 -0.20 21.74 -4.69
N ALA A 316 -1.43 21.29 -4.40
CA ALA A 316 -1.91 21.24 -3.01
C ALA A 316 -1.25 20.09 -2.23
N ARG A 317 -1.16 18.93 -2.86
CA ARG A 317 -0.53 17.72 -2.32
C ARG A 317 -0.06 16.89 -3.50
N MET A 318 1.17 16.40 -3.42
CA MET A 318 1.73 15.45 -4.37
C MET A 318 2.26 14.24 -3.62
N GLU A 319 1.86 13.05 -4.04
CA GLU A 319 2.16 11.82 -3.33
C GLU A 319 2.24 10.61 -4.25
N PHE A 320 2.98 9.60 -3.80
CA PHE A 320 2.89 8.25 -4.33
C PHE A 320 1.74 7.53 -3.64
N VAL A 321 0.77 7.06 -4.43
CA VAL A 321 -0.39 6.34 -3.93
C VAL A 321 -0.20 4.85 -4.18
N ARG A 322 -0.40 4.07 -3.11
CA ARG A 322 -0.40 2.61 -3.20
C ARG A 322 -1.77 2.12 -3.67
N GLY A 323 -1.78 1.14 -4.56
CA GLY A 323 -3.00 0.40 -4.87
C GLY A 323 -3.44 -0.45 -3.67
N GLU A 324 -4.74 -0.47 -3.36
CA GLU A 324 -5.32 -1.50 -2.47
C GLU A 324 -5.42 -2.86 -3.18
N TRP A 325 -5.64 -2.79 -4.49
CA TRP A 325 -5.63 -3.91 -5.41
C TRP A 325 -4.30 -3.95 -6.16
N ARG A 326 -3.92 -5.13 -6.63
CA ARG A 326 -2.71 -5.39 -7.42
C ARG A 326 -3.12 -6.07 -8.71
N ARG A 327 -2.56 -5.66 -9.85
CA ARG A 327 -2.75 -6.41 -11.11
C ARG A 327 -2.16 -7.83 -10.99
N TYR A 328 -2.92 -8.83 -11.39
CA TYR A 328 -2.44 -10.20 -11.54
C TYR A 328 -1.79 -10.34 -12.92
N ARG A 329 -0.47 -10.57 -12.94
CA ARG A 329 0.35 -10.54 -14.19
C ARG A 329 0.52 -11.91 -14.87
N PHE A 330 0.00 -12.98 -14.27
CA PHE A 330 0.18 -14.35 -14.77
C PHE A 330 -1.06 -14.81 -15.52
N SER A 331 -0.87 -15.78 -16.41
CA SER A 331 -1.99 -16.39 -17.13
C SER A 331 -3.00 -17.01 -16.16
N LEU A 332 -4.27 -16.76 -16.47
CA LEU A 332 -5.43 -17.33 -15.80
C LEU A 332 -6.10 -18.42 -16.64
N ASP A 333 -5.55 -18.72 -17.83
CA ASP A 333 -5.93 -19.91 -18.62
C ASP A 333 -5.50 -21.15 -17.82
N GLY A 334 -6.34 -22.18 -17.76
CA GLY A 334 -6.17 -23.36 -16.90
C GLY A 334 -4.89 -24.17 -17.19
N THR A 335 -4.14 -23.82 -18.23
CA THR A 335 -2.77 -24.24 -18.49
C THR A 335 -1.82 -23.56 -17.52
N ARG A 336 -1.30 -24.32 -16.54
CA ARG A 336 -0.40 -23.89 -15.45
C ARG A 336 0.98 -23.34 -15.88
N ASP A 337 1.12 -22.81 -17.09
CA ASP A 337 2.35 -22.18 -17.54
C ASP A 337 2.49 -20.81 -16.88
N ARG A 338 3.51 -20.68 -16.02
CA ARG A 338 3.85 -19.45 -15.29
C ARG A 338 4.59 -18.44 -16.16
N LEU A 339 4.07 -18.16 -17.34
CA LEU A 339 4.57 -17.06 -18.17
C LEU A 339 3.82 -15.78 -17.76
N SER A 340 4.58 -14.69 -17.60
CA SER A 340 4.03 -13.35 -17.42
C SER A 340 3.35 -12.94 -18.73
N GLN A 341 2.04 -12.65 -18.71
CA GLN A 341 1.29 -12.26 -19.92
C GLN A 341 1.58 -10.82 -20.34
N ASP A 342 1.92 -9.94 -19.38
CA ASP A 342 2.19 -8.51 -19.65
C ASP A 342 3.37 -8.29 -20.62
N ASP A 343 4.27 -9.26 -20.78
CA ASP A 343 5.43 -9.15 -21.69
C ASP A 343 5.18 -9.77 -23.08
N GLN A 344 4.05 -10.46 -23.30
CA GLN A 344 3.81 -11.28 -24.50
C GLN A 344 2.54 -10.93 -25.29
N GLU A 345 1.57 -10.21 -24.72
CA GLU A 345 0.26 -9.95 -25.35
C GLU A 345 -0.02 -8.44 -25.54
N ASN A 346 -0.81 -8.07 -26.56
CA ASN A 346 -1.18 -6.68 -26.89
C ASN A 346 -2.28 -6.08 -25.98
N THR A 347 -2.71 -6.80 -24.94
CA THR A 347 -3.79 -6.40 -24.03
C THR A 347 -3.34 -5.28 -23.08
N THR A 348 -4.02 -4.14 -23.09
CA THR A 348 -3.78 -3.06 -22.13
C THR A 348 -4.74 -3.21 -20.95
N PHE A 349 -4.21 -3.28 -19.72
CA PHE A 349 -5.01 -3.40 -18.50
C PHE A 349 -4.69 -2.30 -17.48
N GLU A 350 -5.66 -1.40 -17.28
CA GLU A 350 -5.57 -0.26 -16.38
C GLU A 350 -6.53 -0.45 -15.20
N VAL A 351 -6.05 -0.14 -14.00
CA VAL A 351 -6.81 -0.23 -12.76
C VAL A 351 -6.95 1.18 -12.22
N ASN A 352 -8.18 1.60 -11.93
CA ASN A 352 -8.46 2.90 -11.34
C ASN A 352 -9.32 2.68 -10.09
N ALA A 353 -8.92 3.24 -8.95
CA ALA A 353 -9.71 3.21 -7.73
C ALA A 353 -10.10 4.62 -7.30
N VAL A 354 -11.39 4.84 -7.02
CA VAL A 354 -11.93 6.10 -6.49
C VAL A 354 -11.99 6.00 -4.96
N ASN A 355 -11.36 6.94 -4.25
CA ASN A 355 -11.39 7.02 -2.80
C ASN A 355 -12.35 8.13 -2.33
N ILE A 356 -13.23 7.83 -1.37
CA ILE A 356 -14.28 8.73 -0.85
C ILE A 356 -13.73 9.97 -0.14
N GLU A 357 -12.59 9.88 0.55
CA GLU A 357 -11.99 11.04 1.26
C GLU A 357 -11.48 12.12 0.30
N GLN A 358 -11.15 11.74 -0.94
CA GLN A 358 -10.63 12.64 -1.97
C GLN A 358 -11.66 12.94 -3.07
N ASN A 359 -12.71 12.12 -3.19
CA ASN A 359 -13.77 12.22 -4.19
C ASN A 359 -15.13 12.12 -3.49
N GLY A 360 -15.39 12.97 -2.49
CA GLY A 360 -16.57 12.84 -1.61
C GLY A 360 -17.94 12.97 -2.28
N SER A 361 -17.99 13.34 -3.56
CA SER A 361 -19.20 13.33 -4.39
C SER A 361 -19.40 12.04 -5.20
N ARG A 362 -18.43 11.11 -5.20
CA ARG A 362 -18.47 9.85 -5.95
C ARG A 362 -18.56 8.65 -5.03
N GLU A 363 -19.27 7.62 -5.46
CA GLU A 363 -19.24 6.32 -4.82
C GLU A 363 -17.88 5.64 -5.11
N PRO A 364 -17.17 5.12 -4.10
CA PRO A 364 -15.86 4.52 -4.31
C PRO A 364 -15.99 3.21 -5.08
N ALA A 365 -15.66 3.23 -6.36
CA ALA A 365 -15.63 2.04 -7.21
C ALA A 365 -14.21 1.77 -7.74
N LEU A 366 -13.94 0.49 -7.99
CA LEU A 366 -12.80 0.01 -8.74
C LEU A 366 -13.20 -0.06 -10.22
N SER A 367 -12.56 0.72 -11.09
CA SER A 367 -12.68 0.64 -12.54
C SER A 367 -11.51 -0.17 -13.10
N LEU A 368 -11.84 -1.14 -13.96
CA LEU A 368 -10.94 -2.00 -14.69
C LEU A 368 -11.14 -1.71 -16.17
N ARG A 369 -10.22 -0.95 -16.77
CA ARG A 369 -10.25 -0.62 -18.19
C ARG A 369 -9.36 -1.59 -18.95
N ILE A 370 -9.94 -2.30 -19.91
CA ILE A 370 -9.31 -3.38 -20.65
C ILE A 370 -9.43 -3.10 -22.15
N LEU A 371 -8.31 -3.09 -22.86
CA LEU A 371 -8.27 -2.97 -24.31
C LEU A 371 -7.61 -4.22 -24.91
N ASN A 372 -8.22 -4.74 -25.96
CA ASN A 372 -7.78 -5.91 -26.72
C ASN A 372 -7.68 -7.19 -25.87
N LEU A 373 -8.71 -7.51 -25.07
CA LEU A 373 -8.79 -8.78 -24.33
C LEU A 373 -9.07 -9.93 -25.30
N GLU A 374 -8.06 -10.77 -25.56
CA GLU A 374 -8.14 -11.84 -26.54
C GLU A 374 -9.14 -12.95 -26.17
N ASP A 375 -9.60 -13.72 -27.16
CA ASP A 375 -10.52 -14.86 -26.99
C ASP A 375 -9.96 -15.92 -26.03
N GLY A 376 -10.68 -16.21 -24.96
CA GLY A 376 -10.26 -17.11 -23.89
C GLY A 376 -9.29 -16.53 -22.85
N ASP A 377 -8.92 -15.26 -22.98
CA ASP A 377 -8.01 -14.58 -22.05
C ASP A 377 -8.76 -13.89 -20.89
N ALA A 378 -8.05 -13.60 -19.79
CA ALA A 378 -8.60 -12.92 -18.63
C ALA A 378 -7.60 -11.94 -18.01
N ARG A 379 -8.12 -10.86 -17.45
CA ARG A 379 -7.35 -9.91 -16.63
C ARG A 379 -8.00 -9.75 -15.27
N ALA A 380 -7.18 -9.67 -14.25
CA ALA A 380 -7.67 -9.63 -12.89
C ALA A 380 -6.81 -8.73 -12.00
N VAL A 381 -7.43 -8.28 -10.93
CA VAL A 381 -6.75 -7.70 -9.79
C VAL A 381 -6.91 -8.59 -8.58
N PHE A 382 -5.98 -8.48 -7.64
CA PHE A 382 -6.02 -9.24 -6.40
C PHE A 382 -5.65 -8.38 -5.21
N ARG A 383 -6.10 -8.84 -4.04
CA ARG A 383 -5.77 -8.27 -2.74
C ARG A 383 -5.51 -9.39 -1.76
N ASN A 384 -4.47 -9.23 -0.95
CA ASN A 384 -4.21 -10.11 0.17
C ASN A 384 -5.08 -9.68 1.36
N ILE A 385 -5.70 -10.66 2.00
CA ILE A 385 -6.52 -10.50 3.20
C ILE A 385 -6.16 -11.58 4.22
N ASP A 386 -6.68 -11.48 5.43
CA ASP A 386 -6.68 -12.57 6.41
C ASP A 386 -8.06 -12.55 7.06
N PHE A 387 -8.96 -13.40 6.57
CA PHE A 387 -10.37 -13.31 6.93
C PHE A 387 -11.04 -14.68 7.00
N ASP A 388 -11.79 -14.90 8.07
CA ASP A 388 -12.65 -16.06 8.26
C ASP A 388 -14.07 -15.75 7.73
N MET A 389 -14.40 -16.32 6.58
CA MET A 389 -15.70 -16.16 5.94
C MET A 389 -16.74 -17.19 6.42
N ARG A 390 -16.39 -18.13 7.32
CA ARG A 390 -17.24 -19.29 7.60
C ARG A 390 -18.57 -18.98 8.27
N LEU A 391 -18.61 -17.89 9.03
CA LEU A 391 -19.77 -17.46 9.80
C LEU A 391 -20.72 -16.55 9.00
N TYR A 392 -20.35 -16.21 7.78
CA TYR A 392 -21.18 -15.44 6.86
C TYR A 392 -21.92 -16.39 5.93
N LYS A 393 -23.15 -16.05 5.56
CA LYS A 393 -23.97 -16.89 4.67
C LYS A 393 -23.91 -16.44 3.23
N ARG A 394 -23.67 -15.15 2.97
CA ARG A 394 -23.73 -14.59 1.62
C ARG A 394 -22.56 -13.66 1.32
N LEU A 395 -22.14 -13.65 0.07
CA LEU A 395 -21.27 -12.64 -0.51
C LEU A 395 -22.07 -11.84 -1.53
N ARG A 396 -21.90 -10.52 -1.50
CA ARG A 396 -22.50 -9.58 -2.45
C ARG A 396 -21.44 -8.65 -3.01
N MET A 397 -21.45 -8.42 -4.30
CA MET A 397 -20.58 -7.47 -5.00
C MET A 397 -21.31 -6.94 -6.23
N PHE A 398 -21.31 -5.62 -6.40
CA PHE A 398 -21.93 -4.98 -7.56
C PHE A 398 -20.91 -4.85 -8.66
N THR A 399 -21.32 -5.19 -9.88
CA THR A 399 -20.48 -5.02 -11.05
C THR A 399 -21.26 -4.39 -12.19
N HIS A 400 -20.53 -3.71 -13.06
CA HIS A 400 -21.03 -2.98 -14.21
C HIS A 400 -20.03 -3.19 -15.35
N VAL A 401 -20.51 -3.26 -16.58
CA VAL A 401 -19.66 -3.26 -17.77
C VAL A 401 -20.23 -2.37 -18.84
N GLU A 402 -19.36 -1.63 -19.50
CA GLU A 402 -19.63 -0.87 -20.71
C GLU A 402 -18.49 -1.06 -21.72
N SER A 403 -18.75 -0.74 -22.99
CA SER A 403 -17.72 -0.64 -24.04
C SER A 403 -16.57 0.26 -23.58
N ALA A 404 -15.31 0.07 -24.00
CA ALA A 404 -14.24 1.01 -23.60
C ALA A 404 -14.36 2.39 -24.29
N GLY A 405 -15.07 2.46 -25.42
CA GLY A 405 -15.32 3.65 -26.19
C GLY A 405 -16.61 3.57 -27.00
N PRO A 406 -17.06 4.70 -27.58
CA PRO A 406 -18.38 4.84 -28.23
C PRO A 406 -18.56 3.99 -29.50
N THR A 407 -17.47 3.47 -30.06
CA THR A 407 -17.46 2.70 -31.30
C THR A 407 -17.12 1.23 -31.09
N ASP A 408 -16.85 0.81 -29.85
CA ASP A 408 -16.53 -0.58 -29.54
C ASP A 408 -17.82 -1.40 -29.49
N ASP A 409 -17.78 -2.56 -30.14
CA ASP A 409 -18.89 -3.52 -30.21
C ASP A 409 -18.75 -4.52 -29.06
N LEU A 410 -19.50 -4.29 -27.98
CA LEU A 410 -19.57 -5.17 -26.82
C LEU A 410 -21.03 -5.58 -26.61
N GLN A 411 -21.28 -6.89 -26.60
CA GLN A 411 -22.61 -7.48 -26.51
C GLN A 411 -22.82 -8.23 -25.18
N ASP A 412 -24.08 -8.42 -24.80
CA ASP A 412 -24.45 -9.19 -23.60
C ASP A 412 -23.86 -10.61 -23.66
N GLY A 413 -23.16 -11.00 -22.59
CA GLY A 413 -22.52 -12.31 -22.48
C GLY A 413 -21.13 -12.42 -23.12
N ASP A 414 -20.63 -11.39 -23.80
CA ASP A 414 -19.27 -11.36 -24.34
C ASP A 414 -18.20 -11.45 -23.23
N LEU A 415 -18.52 -10.92 -22.05
CA LEU A 415 -17.61 -10.91 -20.92
C LEU A 415 -18.25 -11.58 -19.71
N THR A 416 -17.40 -12.25 -18.93
CA THR A 416 -17.75 -12.80 -17.63
C THR A 416 -16.96 -12.08 -16.54
N VAL A 417 -17.61 -11.77 -15.43
CA VAL A 417 -16.94 -11.32 -14.21
C VAL A 417 -16.81 -12.50 -13.26
N PHE A 418 -15.67 -12.61 -12.59
CA PHE A 418 -15.42 -13.68 -11.66
C PHE A 418 -14.71 -13.20 -10.40
N ILE A 419 -14.98 -13.88 -9.29
CA ILE A 419 -14.29 -13.70 -8.02
C ILE A 419 -13.67 -15.04 -7.59
N ARG A 420 -12.38 -15.01 -7.26
CA ARG A 420 -11.64 -16.11 -6.64
C ARG A 420 -11.39 -15.83 -5.17
N LEU A 421 -11.66 -16.82 -4.33
CA LEU A 421 -11.46 -16.79 -2.89
C LEU A 421 -10.65 -18.03 -2.49
N GLY A 422 -9.53 -17.83 -1.80
CA GLY A 422 -8.69 -18.98 -1.44
C GLY A 422 -7.47 -18.67 -0.59
N ALA A 423 -6.63 -19.69 -0.44
CA ALA A 423 -5.31 -19.56 0.18
C ALA A 423 -4.28 -18.98 -0.80
N ASP A 424 -4.52 -19.18 -2.11
CA ASP A 424 -3.70 -18.70 -3.23
C ASP A 424 -4.58 -18.47 -4.47
N TYR A 425 -3.96 -18.07 -5.59
CA TYR A 425 -4.66 -17.64 -6.81
C TYR A 425 -4.85 -18.74 -7.87
N ASP A 426 -4.06 -19.81 -7.79
CA ASP A 426 -3.83 -20.78 -8.88
C ASP A 426 -3.99 -22.25 -8.46
N GLN A 427 -3.87 -22.59 -7.18
CA GLN A 427 -3.83 -23.96 -6.69
C GLN A 427 -4.99 -24.31 -5.76
N ASN A 428 -5.40 -23.41 -4.87
CA ASN A 428 -6.36 -23.64 -3.80
C ASN A 428 -7.36 -22.48 -3.71
N TYR A 429 -8.33 -22.47 -4.62
CA TYR A 429 -9.35 -21.44 -4.69
C TYR A 429 -10.74 -21.98 -5.02
N TYR A 430 -11.74 -21.23 -4.57
CA TYR A 430 -13.09 -21.21 -5.10
C TYR A 430 -13.18 -20.08 -6.12
N GLU A 431 -13.81 -20.32 -7.27
CA GLU A 431 -14.19 -19.26 -8.22
C GLU A 431 -15.71 -19.27 -8.40
N TYR A 432 -16.31 -18.09 -8.40
CA TYR A 432 -17.69 -17.89 -8.82
C TYR A 432 -17.71 -16.88 -9.96
N GLN A 433 -18.36 -17.23 -11.07
CA GLN A 433 -18.43 -16.38 -12.26
C GLN A 433 -19.84 -16.28 -12.82
N ILE A 434 -20.15 -15.13 -13.42
CA ILE A 434 -21.41 -14.86 -14.12
C ILE A 434 -21.13 -14.15 -15.46
N PRO A 435 -21.93 -14.40 -16.51
CA PRO A 435 -21.92 -13.57 -17.71
C PRO A 435 -22.45 -12.18 -17.38
N MET A 436 -21.92 -11.15 -18.05
CA MET A 436 -22.32 -9.77 -17.83
C MET A 436 -23.27 -9.26 -18.91
N GLU A 437 -24.24 -8.45 -18.50
CA GLU A 437 -25.09 -7.62 -19.36
C GLU A 437 -24.45 -6.24 -19.54
N VAL A 438 -24.36 -5.78 -20.79
CA VAL A 438 -23.68 -4.56 -21.18
C VAL A 438 -24.58 -3.36 -20.98
N THR A 439 -24.06 -2.35 -20.27
CA THR A 439 -24.74 -1.06 -20.16
C THR A 439 -24.53 -0.27 -21.44
N PRO A 440 -25.60 0.26 -22.06
CA PRO A 440 -25.46 1.09 -23.25
C PRO A 440 -24.54 2.30 -23.02
N TRP A 441 -23.65 2.56 -23.97
CA TRP A 441 -22.71 3.67 -23.87
C TRP A 441 -23.44 5.02 -23.74
N GLY A 442 -22.97 5.86 -22.82
CA GLY A 442 -23.57 7.18 -22.56
C GLY A 442 -24.84 7.17 -21.71
N THR A 443 -25.14 6.04 -21.04
CA THR A 443 -26.22 5.96 -20.03
C THR A 443 -26.01 7.01 -18.94
N SER A 444 -27.09 7.71 -18.56
CA SER A 444 -27.03 8.79 -17.56
C SER A 444 -26.79 8.23 -16.16
N ALA A 445 -26.04 8.97 -15.33
CA ALA A 445 -25.85 8.66 -13.90
C ALA A 445 -27.16 8.62 -13.10
N GLU A 446 -28.24 9.22 -13.62
CA GLU A 446 -29.58 9.15 -13.02
C GLU A 446 -30.23 7.76 -13.18
N GLU A 447 -29.80 6.98 -14.17
CA GLU A 447 -30.33 5.64 -14.50
C GLU A 447 -29.57 4.55 -13.74
N ARG A 448 -29.55 4.65 -12.41
CA ARG A 448 -28.74 3.77 -11.53
C ARG A 448 -28.99 2.28 -11.74
N GLU A 449 -30.23 1.88 -12.00
CA GLU A 449 -30.60 0.47 -12.20
C GLU A 449 -30.07 -0.10 -13.53
N VAL A 450 -29.80 0.77 -14.51
CA VAL A 450 -29.20 0.39 -15.79
C VAL A 450 -27.68 0.29 -15.65
N ILE A 451 -27.06 1.19 -14.87
CA ILE A 451 -25.62 1.14 -14.58
C ILE A 451 -25.29 -0.08 -13.70
N TRP A 452 -26.11 -0.38 -12.69
CA TRP A 452 -25.91 -1.51 -11.78
C TRP A 452 -27.03 -2.55 -11.97
N PRO A 453 -27.07 -3.27 -13.09
CA PRO A 453 -28.13 -4.23 -13.36
C PRO A 453 -28.03 -5.41 -12.39
N ALA A 454 -29.18 -5.90 -11.93
CA ALA A 454 -29.21 -7.02 -10.98
C ALA A 454 -28.59 -8.31 -11.55
N ALA A 455 -28.56 -8.47 -12.87
CA ALA A 455 -27.90 -9.57 -13.56
C ALA A 455 -26.37 -9.57 -13.36
N ASN A 456 -25.76 -8.40 -13.18
CA ASN A 456 -24.33 -8.23 -12.92
C ASN A 456 -23.98 -8.23 -11.42
N GLU A 457 -24.95 -8.45 -10.53
CA GLU A 457 -24.66 -8.54 -9.09
C GLU A 457 -24.18 -9.96 -8.74
N LEU A 458 -22.93 -10.11 -8.27
CA LEU A 458 -22.47 -11.37 -7.69
C LEU A 458 -23.08 -11.50 -6.29
N ASN A 459 -24.24 -12.13 -6.20
CA ASN A 459 -25.00 -12.30 -4.97
C ASN A 459 -25.32 -13.78 -4.72
N PHE A 460 -24.39 -14.49 -4.08
CA PHE A 460 -24.50 -15.93 -3.87
C PHE A 460 -24.30 -16.33 -2.41
N ALA A 461 -24.89 -17.47 -2.05
CA ALA A 461 -24.68 -18.06 -0.73
C ALA A 461 -23.31 -18.75 -0.68
N LEU A 462 -22.50 -18.46 0.34
CA LEU A 462 -21.17 -19.09 0.49
C LEU A 462 -21.26 -20.62 0.64
N ASP A 463 -22.41 -21.12 1.10
CA ASP A 463 -22.64 -22.56 1.27
C ASP A 463 -22.55 -23.34 -0.04
N ILE A 464 -22.88 -22.71 -1.18
CA ILE A 464 -22.77 -23.36 -2.49
C ILE A 464 -21.32 -23.77 -2.80
N LEU A 465 -20.34 -23.01 -2.32
CA LEU A 465 -18.92 -23.31 -2.54
C LEU A 465 -18.54 -24.62 -1.84
N ARG A 466 -19.01 -24.79 -0.60
CA ARG A 466 -18.79 -25.99 0.23
C ARG A 466 -19.49 -27.20 -0.39
N ASP A 467 -20.74 -27.03 -0.82
CA ASP A 467 -21.51 -28.11 -1.43
C ASP A 467 -20.86 -28.61 -2.71
N VAL A 468 -20.41 -27.70 -3.60
CA VAL A 468 -19.70 -28.06 -4.82
C VAL A 468 -18.36 -28.74 -4.51
N LYS A 469 -17.61 -28.29 -3.49
CA LYS A 469 -16.38 -28.97 -3.05
C LYS A 469 -16.67 -30.40 -2.58
N LEU A 470 -17.74 -30.61 -1.82
CA LEU A 470 -18.12 -31.95 -1.35
C LEU A 470 -18.59 -32.86 -2.49
N GLU A 471 -19.34 -32.31 -3.46
CA GLU A 471 -19.74 -32.96 -4.70
C GLU A 471 -18.51 -33.40 -5.51
N ARG A 472 -17.58 -32.47 -5.74
CA ARG A 472 -16.27 -32.73 -6.37
C ARG A 472 -15.51 -33.84 -5.65
N ASN A 473 -15.35 -33.73 -4.33
CA ASN A 473 -14.61 -34.70 -3.53
C ASN A 473 -15.20 -36.10 -3.67
N ARG A 474 -16.53 -36.24 -3.79
CA ARG A 474 -17.19 -37.53 -4.02
C ARG A 474 -16.95 -38.03 -5.43
N ALA A 475 -17.15 -37.18 -6.45
CA ALA A 475 -16.95 -37.54 -7.85
C ALA A 475 -15.50 -37.99 -8.13
N TYR A 476 -14.52 -37.24 -7.62
CA TYR A 476 -13.09 -37.52 -7.86
C TYR A 476 -12.59 -38.75 -7.09
N ARG A 477 -13.14 -39.03 -5.90
CA ARG A 477 -12.88 -40.30 -5.21
C ARG A 477 -13.32 -41.51 -6.04
N GLN A 478 -14.39 -41.38 -6.82
CA GLN A 478 -14.93 -42.45 -7.65
C GLN A 478 -14.23 -42.55 -9.01
N SER A 479 -13.90 -41.42 -9.63
CA SER A 479 -13.25 -41.37 -10.95
C SER A 479 -11.72 -41.51 -10.90
N GLY A 480 -11.10 -41.26 -9.74
CA GLY A 480 -9.64 -41.22 -9.58
C GLY A 480 -8.98 -39.93 -10.08
N GLN A 481 -9.76 -38.88 -10.38
CA GLN A 481 -9.23 -37.58 -10.78
C GLN A 481 -8.50 -36.86 -9.63
N VAL A 482 -7.55 -35.99 -9.97
CA VAL A 482 -6.74 -35.28 -8.98
C VAL A 482 -7.48 -34.03 -8.53
N ILE A 483 -7.52 -33.75 -7.22
CA ILE A 483 -8.21 -32.56 -6.66
C ILE A 483 -7.67 -31.23 -7.18
N SER A 484 -6.48 -31.23 -7.79
CA SER A 484 -5.89 -30.05 -8.39
C SER A 484 -6.54 -29.67 -9.72
N ASP A 485 -7.31 -30.57 -10.32
CA ASP A 485 -8.00 -30.33 -11.57
C ASP A 485 -9.27 -29.52 -11.30
N PRO A 486 -9.60 -28.51 -12.13
CA PRO A 486 -10.80 -27.71 -11.94
C PRO A 486 -12.08 -28.54 -12.06
N TYR A 487 -12.96 -28.38 -11.07
CA TYR A 487 -14.31 -28.92 -11.11
C TYR A 487 -15.31 -27.77 -11.16
N THR A 488 -15.97 -27.62 -12.31
CA THR A 488 -16.89 -26.51 -12.58
C THR A 488 -18.31 -27.02 -12.72
N VAL A 489 -19.26 -26.38 -12.04
CA VAL A 489 -20.70 -26.68 -12.12
C VAL A 489 -21.53 -25.41 -12.08
N ASN A 490 -22.65 -25.40 -12.81
CA ASN A 490 -23.60 -24.30 -12.77
C ASN A 490 -24.47 -24.40 -11.50
N ARG A 491 -24.43 -23.36 -10.65
CA ARG A 491 -25.20 -23.25 -9.40
C ARG A 491 -25.60 -21.80 -9.15
N SER A 492 -26.86 -21.59 -8.73
CA SER A 492 -27.35 -20.27 -8.33
C SER A 492 -27.16 -19.16 -9.38
N GLY A 493 -27.35 -19.48 -10.67
CA GLY A 493 -27.25 -18.49 -11.76
C GLY A 493 -25.84 -18.16 -12.23
N GLY A 494 -24.81 -18.83 -11.71
CA GLY A 494 -23.42 -18.69 -12.15
C GLY A 494 -22.67 -20.02 -12.14
N GLU A 495 -21.42 -19.99 -12.59
CA GLU A 495 -20.53 -21.16 -12.56
C GLU A 495 -19.65 -21.11 -11.31
N VAL A 496 -19.65 -22.20 -10.55
CA VAL A 496 -18.79 -22.42 -9.39
C VAL A 496 -17.67 -23.36 -9.79
N THR A 497 -16.42 -22.94 -9.64
CA THR A 497 -15.24 -23.77 -9.86
C THR A 497 -14.50 -24.00 -8.54
N VAL A 498 -14.08 -25.24 -8.30
CA VAL A 498 -13.26 -25.62 -7.14
C VAL A 498 -11.94 -26.22 -7.62
N VAL A 499 -10.82 -25.67 -7.15
CA VAL A 499 -9.47 -26.15 -7.46
C VAL A 499 -8.69 -26.39 -6.17
N GLY A 500 -8.06 -27.56 -6.06
CA GLY A 500 -7.25 -27.95 -4.90
C GLY A 500 -8.08 -28.15 -3.64
N GLN A 501 -7.56 -27.66 -2.50
CA GLN A 501 -8.23 -27.70 -1.20
C GLN A 501 -8.39 -26.27 -0.66
N PRO A 502 -9.29 -25.47 -1.25
CA PRO A 502 -9.54 -24.10 -0.79
C PRO A 502 -10.17 -24.09 0.60
N ASN A 503 -10.10 -22.95 1.28
CA ASN A 503 -10.53 -22.82 2.66
C ASN A 503 -11.17 -21.44 2.91
N LEU A 504 -12.43 -21.42 3.33
CA LEU A 504 -13.15 -20.20 3.74
C LEU A 504 -12.84 -19.74 5.18
N GLY A 505 -12.23 -20.57 6.01
CA GLY A 505 -11.83 -20.22 7.38
C GLY A 505 -10.56 -19.39 7.47
N ASN A 506 -9.74 -19.40 6.42
CA ASN A 506 -8.58 -18.54 6.28
C ASN A 506 -8.42 -18.18 4.80
N VAL A 507 -9.26 -17.24 4.35
CA VAL A 507 -9.13 -16.68 3.00
C VAL A 507 -7.99 -15.68 3.03
N ARG A 508 -6.95 -15.96 2.26
CA ARG A 508 -5.73 -15.14 2.17
C ARG A 508 -5.70 -14.21 0.98
N THR A 509 -6.49 -14.54 -0.03
CA THR A 509 -6.57 -13.78 -1.26
C THR A 509 -8.00 -13.67 -1.75
N ILE A 510 -8.30 -12.47 -2.25
CA ILE A 510 -9.42 -12.22 -3.14
C ILE A 510 -8.83 -11.78 -4.48
N LEU A 511 -9.24 -12.44 -5.55
CA LEU A 511 -8.92 -12.02 -6.91
C LEU A 511 -10.23 -11.78 -7.67
N ILE A 512 -10.37 -10.63 -8.30
CA ILE A 512 -11.55 -10.26 -9.08
C ILE A 512 -11.06 -9.95 -10.48
N GLY A 513 -11.72 -10.53 -11.48
CA GLY A 513 -11.31 -10.35 -12.86
C GLY A 513 -12.45 -10.41 -13.84
N VAL A 514 -12.09 -10.10 -15.07
CA VAL A 514 -12.93 -10.11 -16.24
C VAL A 514 -12.31 -11.08 -17.23
N ARG A 515 -13.13 -11.95 -17.80
CA ARG A 515 -12.71 -12.98 -18.74
C ARG A 515 -13.55 -12.89 -20.01
N ASN A 516 -12.86 -12.88 -21.15
CA ASN A 516 -13.46 -13.16 -22.43
C ASN A 516 -13.55 -14.70 -22.53
N PRO A 517 -14.76 -15.30 -22.57
CA PRO A 517 -14.90 -16.74 -22.77
C PRO A 517 -14.12 -17.20 -24.01
N LYS A 518 -13.82 -18.49 -24.07
CA LYS A 518 -13.12 -19.07 -25.22
C LYS A 518 -14.11 -19.70 -26.16
N ARG A 519 -14.12 -19.30 -27.42
CA ARG A 519 -14.91 -19.98 -28.45
C ARG A 519 -14.36 -21.38 -28.71
N ARG A 520 -15.14 -22.43 -28.40
CA ARG A 520 -14.73 -23.84 -28.58
C ARG A 520 -15.37 -24.49 -29.79
N LEU A 521 -16.61 -24.13 -30.08
CA LEU A 521 -17.42 -24.67 -31.15
C LEU A 521 -17.97 -23.53 -32.02
N LEU A 522 -18.25 -23.84 -33.29
CA LEU A 522 -18.88 -22.88 -34.21
C LEU A 522 -20.29 -22.45 -33.76
N THR A 523 -20.93 -23.25 -32.91
CA THR A 523 -22.28 -23.02 -32.36
C THR A 523 -22.29 -22.24 -31.05
N ASP A 524 -21.13 -21.91 -30.49
CA ASP A 524 -21.05 -21.12 -29.26
C ASP A 524 -21.57 -19.70 -29.54
N ALA A 525 -22.15 -19.07 -28.53
CA ALA A 525 -22.65 -17.69 -28.62
C ALA A 525 -21.50 -16.66 -28.77
N ASP A 526 -20.31 -17.06 -28.34
CA ASP A 526 -19.06 -16.32 -28.43
C ASP A 526 -18.62 -16.12 -29.89
N ASP A 527 -18.28 -14.88 -30.24
CA ASP A 527 -17.82 -14.52 -31.58
C ASP A 527 -16.34 -14.87 -31.82
N GLY A 528 -15.57 -15.13 -30.76
CA GLY A 528 -14.13 -15.40 -30.80
C GLY A 528 -13.29 -14.17 -31.10
N MET A 529 -13.81 -12.97 -30.84
CA MET A 529 -13.14 -11.69 -31.09
C MET A 529 -12.58 -11.09 -29.80
N ALA A 530 -11.54 -10.26 -29.93
CA ALA A 530 -11.01 -9.51 -28.81
C ALA A 530 -12.00 -8.41 -28.36
N LYS A 531 -12.08 -8.16 -27.05
CA LYS A 531 -13.04 -7.22 -26.46
C LYS A 531 -12.34 -6.00 -25.83
N ASN A 532 -12.99 -4.85 -25.96
CA ASN A 532 -12.60 -3.59 -25.31
C ASN A 532 -13.73 -3.21 -24.34
N ALA A 533 -13.42 -3.13 -23.04
CA ALA A 533 -14.43 -2.85 -22.03
C ALA A 533 -13.89 -2.02 -20.88
N GLU A 534 -14.80 -1.32 -20.21
CA GLU A 534 -14.58 -0.77 -18.88
C GLU A 534 -15.53 -1.43 -17.89
N VAL A 535 -14.97 -2.02 -16.84
CA VAL A 535 -15.73 -2.77 -15.82
C VAL A 535 -15.61 -2.07 -14.48
N TRP A 536 -16.72 -1.73 -13.86
CA TRP A 536 -16.72 -1.14 -12.52
C TRP A 536 -17.16 -2.18 -11.49
N ILE A 537 -16.48 -2.19 -10.35
CA ILE A 537 -16.72 -3.08 -9.22
C ILE A 537 -16.92 -2.23 -7.97
N ASN A 538 -17.99 -2.49 -7.23
CA ASN A 538 -18.33 -1.74 -6.03
C ASN A 538 -18.90 -2.66 -4.93
N GLU A 539 -18.83 -2.18 -3.69
CA GLU A 539 -19.46 -2.77 -2.49
C GLU A 539 -19.27 -4.29 -2.34
N LEU A 540 -18.03 -4.77 -2.28
CA LEU A 540 -17.76 -6.14 -1.86
C LEU A 540 -18.06 -6.30 -0.37
N ARG A 541 -19.10 -7.07 -0.04
CA ARG A 541 -19.54 -7.31 1.34
C ARG A 541 -19.93 -8.75 1.58
N LEU A 542 -19.76 -9.16 2.83
CA LEU A 542 -20.33 -10.38 3.36
C LEU A 542 -21.55 -10.02 4.21
N THR A 543 -22.65 -10.75 4.01
CA THR A 543 -23.91 -10.51 4.72
C THR A 543 -24.43 -11.78 5.36
N ASP A 544 -25.41 -11.59 6.25
CA ASP A 544 -26.18 -12.64 6.91
C ASP A 544 -25.29 -13.56 7.76
N PHE A 545 -24.99 -13.11 8.98
CA PHE A 545 -24.25 -13.92 9.95
C PHE A 545 -25.05 -15.15 10.40
N ASP A 546 -24.34 -16.21 10.76
CA ASP A 546 -24.93 -17.33 11.45
C ASP A 546 -25.20 -17.01 12.93
N GLN A 547 -26.47 -16.72 13.24
CA GLN A 547 -26.95 -16.30 14.56
C GLN A 547 -27.34 -17.47 15.48
N GLN A 548 -26.68 -18.62 15.37
CA GLN A 548 -26.98 -19.75 16.24
C GLN A 548 -26.53 -19.44 17.67
N GLY A 549 -27.49 -19.37 18.60
CA GLY A 549 -27.20 -19.18 20.01
C GLY A 549 -26.61 -20.44 20.65
N GLY A 550 -25.63 -20.27 21.52
CA GLY A 550 -25.10 -21.35 22.33
C GLY A 550 -25.59 -21.34 23.77
N TRP A 551 -25.35 -22.43 24.49
CA TRP A 551 -25.59 -22.55 25.92
C TRP A 551 -24.35 -23.08 26.63
N ALA A 552 -24.25 -22.80 27.92
CA ALA A 552 -23.25 -23.41 28.78
C ALA A 552 -23.88 -23.76 30.13
N ALA A 553 -23.43 -24.86 30.71
CA ALA A 553 -23.82 -25.30 32.04
C ALA A 553 -22.58 -25.65 32.85
N ASN A 554 -22.48 -25.06 34.05
CA ASN A 554 -21.44 -25.34 35.02
C ASN A 554 -22.10 -25.86 36.30
N ALA A 555 -21.68 -27.04 36.76
CA ALA A 555 -22.10 -27.64 38.00
C ALA A 555 -20.90 -27.89 38.90
N ARG A 556 -20.97 -27.51 40.18
CA ARG A 556 -19.92 -27.77 41.15
C ARG A 556 -20.52 -28.26 42.46
N VAL A 557 -20.03 -29.39 42.94
CA VAL A 557 -20.39 -29.97 44.24
C VAL A 557 -19.12 -30.07 45.06
N ALA A 558 -19.12 -29.51 46.26
CA ALA A 558 -18.03 -29.64 47.21
C ALA A 558 -18.56 -30.17 48.54
N ALA A 559 -17.91 -31.21 49.06
CA ALA A 559 -18.24 -31.83 50.33
C ALA A 559 -16.99 -31.85 51.22
N LYS A 560 -17.15 -31.37 52.45
CA LYS A 560 -16.14 -31.45 53.51
C LYS A 560 -16.57 -32.49 54.53
N LEU A 561 -15.76 -33.55 54.68
CA LEU A 561 -15.97 -34.64 55.61
C LEU A 561 -15.11 -34.38 56.87
N ALA A 562 -15.66 -33.54 57.75
CA ALA A 562 -15.03 -33.10 59.00
C ALA A 562 -13.59 -32.55 58.78
N ASP A 563 -12.60 -33.12 59.46
CA ASP A 563 -11.18 -32.78 59.38
C ASP A 563 -10.34 -33.82 58.62
N PHE A 564 -10.99 -34.80 57.97
CA PHE A 564 -10.33 -35.92 57.30
C PHE A 564 -10.30 -35.78 55.77
N ALA A 565 -11.37 -35.28 55.13
CA ALA A 565 -11.39 -35.22 53.68
C ALA A 565 -12.17 -34.04 53.10
N ASN A 566 -11.73 -33.57 51.93
CA ASN A 566 -12.45 -32.64 51.08
C ASN A 566 -12.58 -33.28 49.69
N VAL A 567 -13.79 -33.34 49.15
CA VAL A 567 -14.05 -33.82 47.80
C VAL A 567 -14.77 -32.73 47.04
N SER A 568 -14.28 -32.37 45.87
CA SER A 568 -14.95 -31.48 44.95
C SER A 568 -15.08 -32.12 43.58
N VAL A 569 -16.29 -32.11 43.06
CA VAL A 569 -16.62 -32.50 41.69
C VAL A 569 -17.06 -31.26 40.96
N SER A 570 -16.52 -31.02 39.77
CA SER A 570 -17.01 -30.01 38.86
C SER A 570 -17.26 -30.61 37.49
N GLY A 571 -18.34 -30.18 36.86
CA GLY A 571 -18.69 -30.52 35.49
C GLY A 571 -18.97 -29.22 34.75
N ARG A 572 -18.49 -29.12 33.52
CA ARG A 572 -18.81 -28.02 32.62
C ARG A 572 -19.11 -28.57 31.24
N THR A 573 -20.08 -27.94 30.59
CA THR A 573 -20.37 -28.20 29.19
C THR A 573 -20.77 -26.90 28.50
N SER A 574 -20.39 -26.74 27.25
CA SER A 574 -20.83 -25.62 26.42
C SER A 574 -20.98 -26.07 24.97
N SER A 575 -21.99 -25.52 24.30
CA SER A 575 -22.23 -25.76 22.89
C SER A 575 -21.51 -24.73 22.01
N VAL A 576 -21.45 -25.05 20.71
CA VAL A 576 -21.11 -24.09 19.67
C VAL A 576 -22.01 -22.84 19.77
N GLY A 577 -21.44 -21.67 19.49
CA GLY A 577 -22.12 -20.37 19.53
C GLY A 577 -22.21 -19.73 20.92
N PHE A 578 -21.66 -20.37 21.97
CA PHE A 578 -21.60 -19.77 23.31
C PHE A 578 -20.45 -18.76 23.40
N GLY A 579 -20.70 -17.61 24.01
CA GLY A 579 -19.71 -16.54 24.20
C GLY A 579 -20.19 -15.49 25.19
N SER A 580 -19.31 -14.54 25.54
CA SER A 580 -19.66 -13.39 26.37
C SER A 580 -20.26 -12.25 25.54
N LEU A 581 -20.97 -11.31 26.19
CA LEU A 581 -21.67 -10.22 25.46
C LEU A 581 -20.72 -9.22 24.79
N ASP A 582 -19.48 -9.14 25.25
CA ASP A 582 -18.43 -8.27 24.72
C ASP A 582 -17.66 -8.90 23.54
N GLN A 583 -17.87 -10.19 23.26
CA GLN A 583 -17.25 -10.89 22.14
C GLN A 583 -17.99 -10.61 20.84
N SER A 584 -17.22 -10.46 19.76
CA SER A 584 -17.75 -10.47 18.40
C SER A 584 -18.25 -11.87 18.01
N VAL A 585 -19.15 -11.95 17.04
CA VAL A 585 -19.71 -13.24 16.57
C VAL A 585 -18.62 -14.19 16.08
N SER A 586 -17.51 -13.66 15.55
CA SER A 586 -16.34 -14.44 15.14
C SER A 586 -15.56 -15.08 16.29
N GLU A 587 -15.68 -14.54 17.50
CA GLU A 587 -14.97 -15.03 18.69
C GLU A 587 -15.81 -16.00 19.52
N PHE A 588 -17.07 -16.21 19.15
CA PHE A 588 -17.92 -17.20 19.82
C PHE A 588 -17.37 -18.61 19.64
N GLN A 589 -17.65 -19.46 20.63
CA GLN A 589 -17.11 -20.81 20.72
C GLN A 589 -17.50 -21.62 19.47
N GLN A 590 -16.50 -22.12 18.73
CA GLN A 590 -16.68 -22.93 17.53
C GLN A 590 -16.59 -24.44 17.81
N GLU A 591 -16.58 -24.82 19.08
CA GLU A 591 -16.38 -26.18 19.54
C GLU A 591 -17.42 -26.49 20.62
N GLU A 592 -17.81 -27.75 20.73
CA GLU A 592 -18.61 -28.24 21.83
C GLU A 592 -17.67 -28.87 22.87
N VAL A 593 -17.81 -28.46 24.12
CA VAL A 593 -16.92 -28.92 25.21
C VAL A 593 -17.73 -29.69 26.23
N TYR A 594 -17.19 -30.84 26.62
CA TYR A 594 -17.65 -31.63 27.77
C TYR A 594 -16.46 -31.86 28.67
N ALA A 595 -16.53 -31.43 29.93
CA ALA A 595 -15.45 -31.64 30.87
C ALA A 595 -15.98 -31.96 32.27
N TYR A 596 -15.29 -32.86 32.95
CA TYR A 596 -15.46 -33.04 34.39
C TYR A 596 -14.11 -33.10 35.09
N ASP A 597 -14.12 -32.74 36.36
CA ASP A 597 -12.97 -32.74 37.24
C ASP A 597 -13.42 -33.22 38.62
N LEU A 598 -12.74 -34.23 39.14
CA LEU A 598 -12.88 -34.74 40.48
C LEU A 598 -11.55 -34.48 41.19
N GLN A 599 -11.62 -33.73 42.27
CA GLN A 599 -10.50 -33.48 43.17
C GLN A 599 -10.86 -33.95 44.57
N SER A 600 -9.95 -34.67 45.19
CA SER A 600 -10.13 -35.22 46.52
C SER A 600 -8.85 -35.11 47.31
N SER A 601 -8.96 -34.54 48.50
CA SER A 601 -7.85 -34.39 49.44
C SER A 601 -8.23 -35.14 50.72
N PHE A 602 -7.37 -36.05 51.14
CA PHE A 602 -7.53 -36.87 52.33
C PHE A 602 -6.35 -36.64 53.29
N GLU A 603 -6.63 -36.58 54.59
CA GLU A 603 -5.63 -36.67 55.65
C GLU A 603 -5.69 -38.09 56.23
N LEU A 604 -4.98 -39.02 55.60
CA LEU A 604 -5.02 -40.44 55.96
C LEU A 604 -4.44 -40.71 57.36
N GLY A 605 -3.67 -39.76 57.92
CA GLY A 605 -3.21 -39.79 59.30
C GLY A 605 -4.35 -39.88 60.33
N LYS A 606 -5.54 -39.37 60.00
CA LYS A 606 -6.73 -39.38 60.89
C LYS A 606 -7.31 -40.78 61.14
N PHE A 607 -6.95 -41.79 60.34
CA PHE A 607 -7.36 -43.19 60.58
C PHE A 607 -6.56 -43.87 61.70
N PHE A 608 -5.45 -43.27 62.11
CA PHE A 608 -4.59 -43.77 63.18
C PHE A 608 -4.88 -43.05 64.50
N ASN A 609 -4.53 -43.67 65.64
CA ASN A 609 -4.67 -43.01 66.94
C ASN A 609 -3.84 -41.70 66.95
N LYS A 610 -4.44 -40.61 67.46
CA LYS A 610 -3.82 -39.28 67.57
C LYS A 610 -2.48 -39.30 68.30
N ASP A 611 -2.29 -40.23 69.24
CA ASP A 611 -1.04 -40.39 69.98
C ASP A 611 0.13 -40.84 69.09
N ILE A 612 -0.12 -41.39 67.89
CA ILE A 612 0.92 -41.83 66.95
C ILE A 612 1.53 -40.65 66.17
N GLY A 613 0.80 -39.53 66.05
CA GLY A 613 1.29 -38.30 65.41
C GLY A 613 1.51 -38.41 63.90
N LEU A 614 0.87 -39.34 63.19
CA LEU A 614 1.12 -39.55 61.76
C LEU A 614 0.36 -38.54 60.89
N ARG A 615 1.07 -37.88 59.96
CA ARG A 615 0.49 -36.96 58.98
C ARG A 615 0.71 -37.51 57.57
N ILE A 616 -0.38 -37.85 56.88
CA ILE A 616 -0.37 -38.40 55.52
C ILE A 616 -1.40 -37.64 54.67
N PRO A 617 -1.05 -36.45 54.15
CA PRO A 617 -1.88 -35.73 53.21
C PRO A 617 -1.77 -36.41 51.83
N MET A 618 -2.90 -36.86 51.31
CA MET A 618 -3.06 -37.47 50.00
C MET A 618 -3.99 -36.61 49.16
N PHE A 619 -3.55 -36.21 47.97
CA PHE A 619 -4.37 -35.58 46.95
C PHE A 619 -4.55 -36.55 45.80
N TYR A 620 -5.78 -36.73 45.36
CA TYR A 620 -6.13 -37.45 44.14
C TYR A 620 -7.03 -36.56 43.28
N GLY A 621 -6.61 -36.33 42.05
CA GLY A 621 -7.34 -35.57 41.03
C GLY A 621 -7.48 -36.37 39.75
N THR A 622 -8.65 -36.32 39.13
CA THR A 622 -8.86 -36.82 37.76
C THR A 622 -9.71 -35.82 37.00
N SER A 623 -9.31 -35.50 35.78
CA SER A 623 -10.05 -34.62 34.89
C SER A 623 -10.08 -35.22 33.49
N GLU A 624 -11.24 -35.19 32.86
CA GLU A 624 -11.43 -35.61 31.46
C GLU A 624 -12.15 -34.50 30.71
N GLN A 625 -11.70 -34.25 29.48
CA GLN A 625 -12.24 -33.23 28.60
C GLN A 625 -12.35 -33.79 27.19
N TRP A 626 -13.52 -33.63 26.59
CA TRP A 626 -13.81 -33.89 25.19
C TRP A 626 -14.12 -32.56 24.50
N ILE A 627 -13.52 -32.33 23.35
CA ILE A 627 -13.76 -31.16 22.50
C ILE A 627 -14.14 -31.65 21.10
N ASN A 628 -15.37 -31.33 20.69
CA ASN A 628 -15.88 -31.66 19.36
C ASN A 628 -15.93 -30.39 18.51
N PRO A 629 -15.19 -30.31 17.40
CA PRO A 629 -15.16 -29.09 16.58
C PRO A 629 -16.41 -28.97 15.70
N ARG A 630 -16.93 -27.74 15.52
CA ARG A 630 -18.03 -27.47 14.59
C ARG A 630 -17.63 -27.75 13.14
N PHE A 631 -16.40 -27.38 12.78
CA PHE A 631 -15.83 -27.57 11.45
C PHE A 631 -14.82 -28.72 11.45
N ASN A 632 -14.68 -29.41 10.34
CA ASN A 632 -13.71 -30.49 10.20
C ASN A 632 -12.27 -29.94 10.32
N PRO A 633 -11.44 -30.36 11.29
CA PRO A 633 -10.06 -29.84 11.44
C PRO A 633 -9.17 -30.11 10.22
N LEU A 634 -9.48 -31.16 9.45
CA LEU A 634 -8.76 -31.51 8.22
C LEU A 634 -9.28 -30.75 6.99
N ASP A 635 -10.47 -30.18 7.09
CA ASP A 635 -11.11 -29.39 6.04
C ASP A 635 -11.95 -28.25 6.65
N PRO A 636 -11.29 -27.20 7.17
CA PRO A 636 -11.84 -26.29 8.18
C PRO A 636 -12.96 -25.38 7.70
N ASP A 637 -13.28 -25.39 6.41
CA ASP A 637 -14.42 -24.69 5.82
C ASP A 637 -15.69 -25.53 5.71
N VAL A 638 -15.63 -26.84 5.96
CA VAL A 638 -16.77 -27.75 5.96
C VAL A 638 -17.19 -28.08 7.38
N GLU A 639 -18.49 -28.00 7.66
CA GLU A 639 -19.06 -28.44 8.95
C GLU A 639 -18.79 -29.93 9.19
N PHE A 640 -18.41 -30.29 10.40
CA PHE A 640 -17.96 -31.65 10.74
C PHE A 640 -19.02 -32.70 10.38
N ASP A 641 -20.28 -32.46 10.71
CA ASP A 641 -21.39 -33.38 10.40
C ASP A 641 -21.56 -33.57 8.88
N ARG A 642 -21.46 -32.50 8.09
CA ARG A 642 -21.53 -32.58 6.62
C ARG A 642 -20.36 -33.39 6.05
N ALA A 643 -19.16 -33.24 6.60
CA ALA A 643 -18.00 -34.02 6.19
C ALA A 643 -18.21 -35.52 6.46
N VAL A 644 -18.75 -35.87 7.64
CA VAL A 644 -19.08 -37.26 8.01
C VAL A 644 -20.15 -37.84 7.09
N ASP A 645 -21.21 -37.08 6.80
CA ASP A 645 -22.30 -37.54 5.93
C ASP A 645 -21.85 -37.72 4.47
N ASN A 646 -20.82 -37.00 4.01
CA ASN A 646 -20.24 -37.13 2.68
C ASN A 646 -19.31 -38.36 2.50
N LEU A 647 -19.08 -39.14 3.56
CA LEU A 647 -18.31 -40.38 3.51
C LEU A 647 -19.22 -41.59 3.25
N GLU A 648 -18.73 -42.52 2.42
CA GLU A 648 -19.52 -43.65 1.91
C GLU A 648 -19.61 -44.81 2.90
N THR A 649 -18.55 -45.04 3.69
CA THR A 649 -18.48 -46.20 4.59
C THR A 649 -18.46 -45.78 6.06
N GLU A 650 -19.07 -46.62 6.92
CA GLU A 650 -19.08 -46.40 8.37
C GLU A 650 -17.66 -46.36 8.97
N GLY A 651 -16.75 -47.23 8.49
CA GLY A 651 -15.36 -47.22 8.93
C GLY A 651 -14.62 -45.89 8.65
N GLN A 652 -14.91 -45.23 7.52
CA GLN A 652 -14.36 -43.90 7.23
C GLN A 652 -14.96 -42.83 8.16
N ARG A 653 -16.26 -42.92 8.46
CA ARG A 653 -16.95 -42.00 9.37
C ARG A 653 -16.37 -42.07 10.78
N ASP A 654 -16.14 -43.27 11.29
CA ASP A 654 -15.57 -43.48 12.61
C ASP A 654 -14.10 -43.04 12.67
N SER A 655 -13.34 -43.29 11.61
CA SER A 655 -11.97 -42.78 11.50
C SER A 655 -11.91 -41.25 11.53
N LEU A 656 -12.83 -40.55 10.85
CA LEU A 656 -12.88 -39.09 10.85
C LEU A 656 -13.27 -38.54 12.23
N ARG A 657 -14.25 -39.15 12.90
CA ARG A 657 -14.65 -38.80 14.27
C ARG A 657 -13.51 -38.94 15.25
N GLN A 658 -12.79 -40.07 15.21
CA GLN A 658 -11.67 -40.31 16.11
C GLN A 658 -10.49 -39.36 15.84
N ALA A 659 -10.25 -39.01 14.56
CA ALA A 659 -9.17 -38.09 14.20
C ALA A 659 -9.45 -36.61 14.53
N SER A 660 -10.74 -36.24 14.68
CA SER A 660 -11.16 -34.83 14.84
C SER A 660 -11.53 -34.44 16.27
N GLN A 661 -11.88 -35.42 17.12
CA GLN A 661 -12.19 -35.16 18.52
C GLN A 661 -10.90 -35.03 19.35
N ASP A 662 -10.74 -33.92 20.07
CA ASP A 662 -9.69 -33.79 21.07
C ASP A 662 -10.18 -34.38 22.40
N TYR A 663 -9.41 -35.34 22.93
CA TYR A 663 -9.64 -35.98 24.22
C TYR A 663 -8.41 -35.81 25.10
N THR A 664 -8.58 -35.07 26.18
CA THR A 664 -7.55 -34.90 27.20
C THR A 664 -7.99 -35.57 28.50
N ARG A 665 -7.12 -36.44 29.04
CA ARG A 665 -7.27 -37.04 30.36
C ARG A 665 -6.08 -36.64 31.21
N ARG A 666 -6.35 -36.23 32.45
CA ARG A 666 -5.33 -35.91 33.46
C ARG A 666 -5.62 -36.65 34.74
N ARG A 667 -4.62 -37.30 35.31
CA ARG A 667 -4.70 -37.97 36.61
C ARG A 667 -3.52 -37.53 37.47
N SER A 668 -3.80 -37.19 38.72
CA SER A 668 -2.80 -36.75 39.68
C SER A 668 -2.99 -37.48 40.99
N LEU A 669 -1.90 -38.04 41.52
CA LEU A 669 -1.85 -38.64 42.84
C LEU A 669 -0.62 -38.11 43.58
N ASN A 670 -0.84 -37.32 44.62
CA ASN A 670 0.24 -36.68 45.37
C ASN A 670 0.13 -37.00 46.86
N PHE A 671 1.24 -37.40 47.45
CA PHE A 671 1.43 -37.46 48.89
C PHE A 671 2.42 -36.38 49.28
N THR A 672 1.99 -35.36 50.01
CA THR A 672 2.82 -34.18 50.29
C THR A 672 3.23 -34.17 51.75
N ASN A 673 4.54 -34.12 52.01
CA ASN A 673 5.08 -33.96 53.36
C ASN A 673 4.55 -35.01 54.34
N VAL A 674 4.57 -36.27 53.92
CA VAL A 674 4.23 -37.43 54.75
C VAL A 674 5.28 -37.56 55.83
N ARG A 675 4.88 -37.49 57.09
CA ARG A 675 5.80 -37.46 58.22
C ARG A 675 5.15 -37.94 59.51
N LYS A 676 5.99 -38.22 60.50
CA LYS A 676 5.55 -38.47 61.87
C LYS A 676 5.87 -37.27 62.73
N GLU A 677 4.90 -36.80 63.50
CA GLU A 677 5.03 -35.69 64.43
C GLU A 677 5.29 -36.21 65.84
N ARG A 678 6.04 -35.45 66.65
CA ARG A 678 6.31 -35.81 68.05
C ARG A 678 5.07 -35.53 68.90
N THR A 679 4.57 -36.55 69.58
CA THR A 679 3.35 -36.51 70.41
C THR A 679 3.61 -37.08 71.81
N GLY A 680 2.77 -36.70 72.78
CA GLY A 680 2.82 -37.24 74.15
C GLY A 680 4.16 -36.99 74.86
N LYS A 681 4.68 -38.01 75.57
CA LYS A 681 5.94 -37.92 76.35
C LYS A 681 7.18 -37.64 75.48
N ARG A 682 7.21 -38.11 74.23
CA ARG A 682 8.31 -37.86 73.28
C ARG A 682 8.36 -36.42 72.77
N ALA A 683 7.29 -35.63 72.93
CA ALA A 683 7.32 -34.20 72.62
C ALA A 683 8.13 -33.39 73.65
N GLN A 684 8.38 -33.96 74.84
CA GLN A 684 9.14 -33.32 75.93
C GLN A 684 10.62 -33.76 75.96
N GLU A 685 11.02 -34.69 75.09
CA GLU A 685 12.39 -35.17 74.97
C GLU A 685 13.17 -34.35 73.93
N THR A 686 14.47 -34.14 74.17
CA THR A 686 15.35 -33.41 73.24
C THR A 686 15.47 -34.19 71.92
N PRO A 687 15.09 -33.60 70.76
CA PRO A 687 15.17 -34.25 69.46
C PRO A 687 16.57 -34.78 69.14
N GLN A 688 16.69 -36.06 68.80
CA GLN A 688 17.91 -36.66 68.28
C GLN A 688 17.89 -36.63 66.75
N VAL A 689 19.06 -36.50 66.11
CA VAL A 689 19.17 -36.34 64.64
C VAL A 689 18.54 -37.52 63.87
N TYR A 690 18.63 -38.73 64.42
CA TYR A 690 18.15 -39.98 63.81
C TYR A 690 16.67 -40.30 64.10
N ASP A 691 15.96 -39.42 64.80
CA ASP A 691 14.54 -39.63 65.08
C ASP A 691 13.72 -39.62 63.78
N ILE A 692 12.83 -40.61 63.62
CA ILE A 692 11.99 -40.75 62.43
C ILE A 692 11.08 -39.53 62.23
N GLU A 693 10.78 -38.81 63.32
CA GLU A 693 10.01 -37.57 63.32
C GLU A 693 10.74 -36.39 62.63
N ASN A 694 12.03 -36.52 62.32
CA ASN A 694 12.80 -35.51 61.57
C ASN A 694 12.80 -35.75 60.05
N PHE A 695 12.20 -36.84 59.57
CA PHE A 695 12.15 -37.18 58.14
C PHE A 695 10.75 -36.93 57.56
N SER A 696 10.72 -36.45 56.32
CA SER A 696 9.49 -36.28 55.53
C SER A 696 9.66 -36.88 54.14
N ALA A 697 8.64 -37.57 53.65
CA ALA A 697 8.58 -38.10 52.30
C ALA A 697 7.52 -37.39 51.46
N THR A 698 7.81 -37.16 50.19
CA THR A 698 6.84 -36.63 49.21
C THR A 698 6.87 -37.52 47.98
N TYR A 699 5.70 -37.84 47.45
CA TYR A 699 5.52 -38.61 46.22
C TYR A 699 4.50 -37.91 45.34
N SER A 700 4.74 -37.84 44.04
CA SER A 700 3.83 -37.24 43.07
C SER A 700 3.83 -38.09 41.81
N PHE A 701 2.64 -38.38 41.31
CA PHE A 701 2.40 -39.06 40.04
C PHE A 701 1.39 -38.23 39.26
N ASN A 702 1.75 -37.87 38.03
CA ASN A 702 0.86 -37.17 37.09
C ASN A 702 0.90 -37.90 35.74
N GLU A 703 -0.27 -38.21 35.20
CA GLU A 703 -0.52 -38.86 33.92
C GLU A 703 -1.43 -38.00 33.05
#